data_AF-A0AAV2HU37-F1
#
_entry.id   AF-A0AAV2HU37-F1
#
_cell.length_a   1.000
_cell.length_b   1.000
_cell.length_c   1.000
_cell.angle_alpha   90.00
_cell.angle_beta   90.00
_cell.angle_gamma   90.00
#
_symmetry.space_group_name_H-M   'P 1'
#
loop_
_entity.id
_entity.type
_entity.pdbx_description
1 polymer ?
#
loop_
_entity_poly.entity_id
_entity_poly.type
_entity_poly.pdbx_seq_one_letter_code
_entity_poly.pdbx_strand_id
1 'polypeptide(L)'
;MEPIIPPVNEASRKFFFQRNIEESKPKFENPEYQELSEMSEASIIMEWNSCTKKQGHEGFFQLKDFQSDPERYCKESNLIPTEKTLKYIDTIANLTVRLKVEFVSHHRPELYRKLFEHRGTKHTFTGTGCVVHDVNESKHQCRCKKCMTNAKKNGMATVKTFSVYIATATHVLYDDEEAKEMTAELNYNDDDRQCIKRLYGVSISDRSVSGDACIVECVTCDQQLANVIKTNLESANLLYREFPRINEPIVVIISHPHGSFKRISFGECKNSQTKRDVLLSLTSLEYNTTTCPGSSGAPVLLMNDLCPLRRTKLVLLNSPAHSGVNSQGLNFSATASNPKFKIKSEKKLQEMEKEINQSGTQESGEVDIHTHLSSCKKNPGHAMFVPVDDFNISHLPEGCHDNNLVEIVKCLADLTVRVAVRMISTERPEFWTNTTQPYPFYDKRGSDVMTLGTGIILLIRQIEDVQQPLCTCHKCQDSDTPSKVHYHIYMKTATHVVFDDLEARDTTARTFYDGQDSPLVTLDGWHVVDRDIEGDTCYLKCVTCDVDLGEKLFKMTQHLWNIYETIEYKYKSEKLSIISSHPHGCPKQVSVGHVVEEITLAEGYDLKLTKHSYTTCTCPGSSGAAVFILSEGSTIFLEKYITHHVHSDALESGLNKCSWAADRLN
;
A
#
# COMPACT_ATOMS: atom_id res chain seq x y z
N MET A 1 -29.56 5.27 -50.42
CA MET A 1 -30.49 4.57 -49.53
C MET A 1 -29.91 4.64 -48.14
N GLU A 2 -30.35 5.63 -47.38
CA GLU A 2 -30.07 5.78 -45.94
C GLU A 2 -31.38 5.53 -45.19
N PRO A 3 -31.38 4.88 -44.01
CA PRO A 3 -32.61 4.62 -43.30
C PRO A 3 -33.05 5.86 -42.50
N ILE A 4 -34.24 6.35 -42.83
CA ILE A 4 -34.97 7.39 -42.10
C ILE A 4 -35.50 6.76 -40.80
N ILE A 5 -35.05 7.27 -39.65
CA ILE A 5 -35.60 6.95 -38.33
C ILE A 5 -36.66 8.01 -38.00
N PRO A 6 -37.91 7.65 -37.66
CA PRO A 6 -38.93 8.63 -37.28
C PRO A 6 -38.75 9.07 -35.81
N PRO A 7 -39.17 10.29 -35.44
CA PRO A 7 -39.01 10.80 -34.09
C PRO A 7 -39.99 10.12 -33.14
N VAL A 8 -39.49 9.67 -31.99
CA VAL A 8 -40.29 9.11 -30.90
C VAL A 8 -40.99 10.25 -30.16
N ASN A 9 -42.31 10.15 -30.02
CA ASN A 9 -43.13 11.15 -29.33
C ASN A 9 -42.96 11.05 -27.80
N GLU A 10 -43.07 12.21 -27.14
CA GLU A 10 -42.80 12.43 -25.72
C GLU A 10 -43.99 12.08 -24.79
N ALA A 11 -45.04 11.43 -25.30
CA ALA A 11 -46.29 11.17 -24.58
C ALA A 11 -46.43 9.73 -24.03
N SER A 12 -45.43 8.85 -24.21
CA SER A 12 -45.49 7.46 -23.70
C SER A 12 -44.72 7.21 -22.40
N ARG A 13 -44.22 8.25 -21.72
CA ARG A 13 -43.44 8.14 -20.47
C ARG A 13 -44.24 8.31 -19.16
N LYS A 14 -45.56 8.40 -19.21
CA LYS A 14 -46.39 8.75 -18.02
C LYS A 14 -47.47 7.76 -17.60
N PHE A 15 -47.39 6.49 -17.98
CA PHE A 15 -48.37 5.48 -17.55
C PHE A 15 -47.70 4.15 -17.20
N PHE A 16 -46.98 4.08 -16.09
CA PHE A 16 -46.71 2.85 -15.33
C PHE A 16 -45.94 3.20 -14.05
N PHE A 17 -46.55 3.89 -13.07
CA PHE A 17 -46.08 3.89 -11.68
C PHE A 17 -47.12 4.57 -10.76
N GLN A 18 -48.34 4.01 -10.68
CA GLN A 18 -49.25 4.32 -9.57
C GLN A 18 -50.38 3.29 -9.45
N ARG A 19 -50.08 2.16 -8.83
CA ARG A 19 -51.01 1.43 -7.94
C ARG A 19 -50.29 0.26 -7.28
N ASN A 20 -50.59 0.08 -6.00
CA ASN A 20 -50.22 -1.03 -5.11
C ASN A 20 -48.91 -0.86 -4.32
N ILE A 21 -48.86 0.17 -3.47
CA ILE A 21 -48.20 0.09 -2.15
C ILE A 21 -49.20 0.60 -1.13
N GLU A 22 -50.19 -0.22 -0.82
CA GLU A 22 -50.98 -0.16 0.42
C GLU A 22 -51.64 -1.54 0.55
N GLU A 23 -51.64 -2.07 1.77
CA GLU A 23 -52.18 -3.38 2.18
C GLU A 23 -51.25 -4.60 2.02
N SER A 24 -50.27 -4.71 2.93
CA SER A 24 -50.10 -5.85 3.85
C SER A 24 -48.70 -5.84 4.48
N LYS A 25 -48.54 -5.14 5.62
CA LYS A 25 -47.41 -5.42 6.52
C LYS A 25 -47.82 -6.60 7.40
N PRO A 26 -47.21 -7.80 7.27
CA PRO A 26 -47.39 -8.83 8.29
C PRO A 26 -46.75 -8.32 9.58
N LYS A 27 -47.52 -8.27 10.66
CA LYS A 27 -46.98 -8.11 12.01
C LYS A 27 -46.20 -9.39 12.35
N PHE A 28 -44.90 -9.39 12.09
CA PHE A 28 -43.99 -10.37 12.68
C PHE A 28 -43.67 -9.91 14.10
N GLU A 29 -44.48 -10.34 15.06
CA GLU A 29 -44.04 -10.39 16.45
C GLU A 29 -43.09 -11.58 16.56
N ASN A 30 -41.78 -11.34 16.49
CA ASN A 30 -40.76 -12.35 16.74
C ASN A 30 -40.32 -12.25 18.22
N PRO A 31 -40.75 -13.17 19.10
CA PRO A 31 -40.41 -13.14 20.54
C PRO A 31 -38.93 -13.40 20.84
N GLU A 32 -38.08 -13.72 19.85
CA GLU A 32 -36.66 -14.04 20.06
C GLU A 32 -35.71 -12.85 20.27
N TYR A 33 -36.20 -11.61 20.34
CA TYR A 33 -35.38 -10.40 20.52
C TYR A 33 -35.21 -9.93 21.99
N GLN A 34 -35.77 -10.63 22.98
CA GLN A 34 -35.87 -10.11 24.36
C GLN A 34 -34.75 -10.50 25.36
N GLU A 35 -33.76 -11.34 25.02
CA GLU A 35 -32.82 -11.86 26.02
C GLU A 35 -31.33 -11.62 25.71
N LEU A 36 -30.96 -10.37 25.41
CA LEU A 36 -29.63 -9.88 25.73
C LEU A 36 -29.83 -8.60 26.54
N SER A 37 -29.14 -8.51 27.69
CA SER A 37 -29.04 -7.32 28.53
C SER A 37 -28.33 -6.21 27.74
N GLU A 38 -29.06 -5.61 26.81
CA GLU A 38 -28.62 -4.46 26.04
C GLU A 38 -28.78 -3.23 26.90
N MET A 39 -27.84 -2.29 26.76
CA MET A 39 -28.02 -0.96 27.31
C MET A 39 -29.38 -0.44 26.85
N SER A 40 -30.26 -0.18 27.81
CA SER A 40 -31.54 0.45 27.53
C SER A 40 -31.30 1.81 26.87
N GLU A 41 -32.27 2.30 26.10
CA GLU A 41 -32.23 3.66 25.56
C GLU A 41 -31.92 4.69 26.66
N ALA A 42 -32.47 4.47 27.87
CA ALA A 42 -32.15 5.26 29.06
C ALA A 42 -30.65 5.24 29.42
N SER A 43 -29.96 4.10 29.27
CA SER A 43 -28.52 3.99 29.51
C SER A 43 -27.71 4.76 28.47
N ILE A 44 -28.10 4.69 27.18
CA ILE A 44 -27.46 5.47 26.11
C ILE A 44 -27.68 6.97 26.35
N ILE A 45 -28.90 7.38 26.73
CA ILE A 45 -29.22 8.76 27.07
C ILE A 45 -28.42 9.23 28.31
N MET A 46 -28.26 8.37 29.32
CA MET A 46 -27.43 8.68 30.50
C MET A 46 -25.96 8.84 30.12
N GLU A 47 -25.39 7.96 29.29
CA GLU A 47 -24.03 8.11 28.79
C GLU A 47 -23.86 9.38 27.94
N TRP A 48 -24.82 9.66 27.06
CA TRP A 48 -24.84 10.89 26.27
C TRP A 48 -24.85 12.14 27.16
N ASN A 49 -25.68 12.13 28.20
CA ASN A 49 -25.85 13.26 29.11
C ASN A 49 -24.69 13.42 30.10
N SER A 50 -23.94 12.35 30.37
CA SER A 50 -22.76 12.33 31.24
C SER A 50 -21.44 12.46 30.46
N CYS A 51 -21.49 12.51 29.13
CA CYS A 51 -20.32 12.69 28.30
C CYS A 51 -19.62 14.01 28.64
N THR A 52 -18.31 13.95 28.89
CA THR A 52 -17.50 15.15 29.16
C THR A 52 -17.41 16.09 27.95
N LYS A 53 -17.77 15.60 26.75
CA LYS A 53 -17.90 16.40 25.52
C LYS A 53 -19.32 16.91 25.25
N LYS A 54 -20.20 16.96 26.25
CA LYS A 54 -21.62 17.36 26.10
C LYS A 54 -21.83 18.68 25.35
N GLN A 55 -21.01 19.69 25.60
CA GLN A 55 -21.08 20.99 24.90
C GLN A 55 -20.75 20.90 23.40
N GLY A 56 -20.20 19.77 22.93
CA GLY A 56 -19.93 19.52 21.51
C GLY A 56 -21.00 18.67 20.81
N HIS A 57 -21.98 18.09 21.52
CA HIS A 57 -22.93 17.15 20.92
C HIS A 57 -23.91 17.78 19.91
N GLU A 58 -23.98 19.11 19.86
CA GLU A 58 -24.81 19.88 18.93
C GLU A 58 -24.41 19.66 17.46
N GLY A 59 -23.15 19.29 17.19
CA GLY A 59 -22.67 18.99 15.85
C GLY A 59 -23.01 17.59 15.32
N PHE A 60 -23.75 16.78 16.08
CA PHE A 60 -24.21 15.46 15.65
C PHE A 60 -25.64 15.49 15.11
N PHE A 61 -25.77 15.23 13.81
CA PHE A 61 -27.06 15.10 13.14
C PHE A 61 -27.44 13.63 13.01
N GLN A 62 -28.73 13.28 13.20
CA GLN A 62 -29.15 11.91 12.87
C GLN A 62 -29.02 11.71 11.37
N LEU A 63 -28.53 10.54 10.96
CA LEU A 63 -28.37 10.27 9.53
C LEU A 63 -29.70 10.37 8.77
N LYS A 64 -30.80 9.91 9.37
CA LYS A 64 -32.14 9.99 8.76
C LYS A 64 -32.59 11.43 8.50
N ASP A 65 -32.26 12.34 9.43
CA ASP A 65 -32.63 13.75 9.31
C ASP A 65 -31.80 14.39 8.19
N PHE A 66 -30.50 14.07 8.13
CA PHE A 66 -29.63 14.48 7.03
C PHE A 66 -30.12 13.96 5.67
N GLN A 67 -30.54 12.70 5.59
CA GLN A 67 -31.08 12.12 4.34
C GLN A 67 -32.40 12.78 3.92
N SER A 68 -33.20 13.28 4.87
CA SER A 68 -34.48 13.94 4.59
C SER A 68 -34.32 15.40 4.11
N ASP A 69 -33.29 16.10 4.58
CA ASP A 69 -33.03 17.51 4.26
C ASP A 69 -31.51 17.79 4.20
N PRO A 70 -30.79 17.25 3.20
CA PRO A 70 -29.34 17.38 3.14
C PRO A 70 -28.89 18.82 2.87
N GLU A 71 -29.70 19.61 2.17
CA GLU A 71 -29.37 21.00 1.82
C GLU A 71 -29.21 21.88 3.05
N ARG A 72 -30.11 21.73 4.04
CA ARG A 72 -30.02 22.45 5.31
C ARG A 72 -28.68 22.22 6.00
N TYR A 73 -28.31 20.95 6.21
CA TYR A 73 -27.09 20.61 6.94
C TYR A 73 -25.82 20.94 6.17
N CYS A 74 -25.84 20.78 4.84
CA CYS A 74 -24.73 21.18 3.99
C CYS A 74 -24.51 22.69 4.05
N LYS A 75 -25.59 23.49 4.02
CA LYS A 75 -25.52 24.95 4.17
C LYS A 75 -24.98 25.38 5.54
N GLU A 76 -25.40 24.73 6.62
CA GLU A 76 -24.87 24.99 7.98
C GLU A 76 -23.37 24.65 8.10
N SER A 77 -22.85 23.78 7.23
CA SER A 77 -21.48 23.26 7.27
C SER A 77 -20.57 23.75 6.13
N ASN A 78 -21.02 24.73 5.34
CA ASN A 78 -20.35 25.20 4.10
C ASN A 78 -20.06 24.11 3.06
N LEU A 79 -20.70 22.94 3.16
CA LEU A 79 -20.57 21.87 2.18
C LEU A 79 -21.45 22.19 0.98
N ILE A 80 -20.93 22.02 -0.25
CA ILE A 80 -21.73 22.16 -1.47
C ILE A 80 -22.45 20.82 -1.71
N PRO A 81 -23.78 20.75 -1.54
CA PRO A 81 -24.54 19.52 -1.70
C PRO A 81 -24.73 19.22 -3.18
N THR A 82 -23.74 18.64 -3.85
CA THR A 82 -23.98 18.05 -5.18
C THR A 82 -24.66 16.69 -5.01
N GLU A 83 -25.47 16.28 -5.99
CA GLU A 83 -26.09 14.94 -5.99
C GLU A 83 -25.05 13.84 -5.77
N LYS A 84 -23.87 13.96 -6.40
CA LYS A 84 -22.76 13.02 -6.25
C LYS A 84 -22.18 13.02 -4.84
N THR A 85 -22.02 14.20 -4.24
CA THR A 85 -21.54 14.35 -2.87
C THR A 85 -22.48 13.68 -1.87
N LEU A 86 -23.78 13.93 -1.99
CA LEU A 86 -24.79 13.33 -1.13
C LEU A 86 -24.85 11.82 -1.30
N LYS A 87 -24.82 11.33 -2.54
CA LYS A 87 -24.78 9.90 -2.84
C LYS A 87 -23.52 9.22 -2.31
N TYR A 88 -22.37 9.88 -2.35
CA TYR A 88 -21.14 9.36 -1.77
C TYR A 88 -21.26 9.22 -0.26
N ILE A 89 -21.71 10.26 0.44
CA ILE A 89 -21.94 10.24 1.89
C ILE A 89 -22.91 9.12 2.27
N ASP A 90 -24.03 8.98 1.56
CA ASP A 90 -25.00 7.90 1.79
C ASP A 90 -24.38 6.51 1.59
N THR A 91 -23.59 6.34 0.54
CA THR A 91 -22.88 5.09 0.27
C THR A 91 -21.91 4.73 1.40
N ILE A 92 -21.14 5.70 1.91
CA ILE A 92 -20.25 5.48 3.06
C ILE A 92 -21.06 5.18 4.32
N ALA A 93 -22.20 5.84 4.51
CA ALA A 93 -23.08 5.57 5.64
C ALA A 93 -23.58 4.12 5.64
N ASN A 94 -23.86 3.55 4.47
CA ASN A 94 -24.25 2.15 4.31
C ASN A 94 -23.10 1.15 4.54
N LEU A 95 -21.84 1.61 4.47
CA LEU A 95 -20.64 0.83 4.78
C LEU A 95 -20.13 1.05 6.22
N THR A 96 -20.66 2.04 6.92
CA THR A 96 -20.33 2.34 8.32
C THR A 96 -21.08 1.39 9.25
N VAL A 97 -20.33 0.76 10.15
CA VAL A 97 -20.84 -0.25 11.10
C VAL A 97 -20.68 0.20 12.54
N ARG A 98 -21.61 -0.24 13.38
CA ARG A 98 -21.45 -0.22 14.83
C ARG A 98 -20.70 -1.46 15.27
N LEU A 99 -19.64 -1.30 16.04
CA LEU A 99 -18.90 -2.41 16.63
C LEU A 99 -19.37 -2.63 18.07
N LYS A 100 -19.66 -3.88 18.41
CA LYS A 100 -19.91 -4.33 19.78
C LYS A 100 -18.88 -5.39 20.13
N VAL A 101 -18.03 -5.11 21.12
CA VAL A 101 -16.97 -6.02 21.58
C VAL A 101 -17.34 -6.46 22.99
N GLU A 102 -17.41 -7.77 23.24
CA GLU A 102 -17.92 -8.33 24.51
C GLU A 102 -16.81 -8.85 25.45
N PHE A 103 -15.56 -8.72 25.04
CA PHE A 103 -14.39 -9.20 25.78
C PHE A 103 -13.21 -8.25 25.60
N VAL A 104 -12.42 -8.08 26.66
CA VAL A 104 -11.19 -7.31 26.61
C VAL A 104 -9.99 -8.25 26.76
N SER A 105 -9.10 -8.22 25.78
CA SER A 105 -7.97 -9.16 25.69
C SER A 105 -7.01 -9.04 26.86
N HIS A 106 -6.41 -10.17 27.25
CA HIS A 106 -5.32 -10.22 28.22
C HIS A 106 -4.10 -9.40 27.78
N HIS A 107 -3.88 -9.28 26.47
CA HIS A 107 -2.71 -8.64 25.87
C HIS A 107 -2.87 -7.13 25.68
N ARG A 108 -4.01 -6.55 26.06
CA ARG A 108 -4.25 -5.11 25.85
C ARG A 108 -3.20 -4.28 26.61
N PRO A 109 -2.54 -3.29 25.96
CA PRO A 109 -1.46 -2.53 26.56
C PRO A 109 -1.99 -1.44 27.52
N GLU A 110 -1.13 -1.03 28.45
CA GLU A 110 -1.44 -0.02 29.49
C GLU A 110 -1.81 1.36 28.93
N LEU A 111 -1.33 1.67 27.73
CA LEU A 111 -1.64 2.93 27.07
C LEU A 111 -3.15 3.12 26.80
N TYR A 112 -3.93 2.03 26.72
CA TYR A 112 -5.40 2.07 26.60
C TYR A 112 -6.10 2.02 27.95
N ARG A 113 -5.70 2.91 28.88
CA ARG A 113 -6.04 2.91 30.32
C ARG A 113 -7.48 2.49 30.67
N LYS A 114 -8.50 3.04 29.98
CA LYS A 114 -9.91 2.75 30.28
C LYS A 114 -10.28 1.27 30.13
N LEU A 115 -9.73 0.59 29.12
CA LEU A 115 -10.02 -0.83 28.86
C LEU A 115 -8.95 -1.74 29.46
N PHE A 116 -7.76 -1.22 29.73
CA PHE A 116 -6.68 -1.98 30.38
C PHE A 116 -7.07 -2.56 31.75
N GLU A 117 -7.90 -1.86 32.52
CA GLU A 117 -8.38 -2.35 33.83
C GLU A 117 -9.34 -3.55 33.71
N HIS A 118 -9.86 -3.81 32.51
CA HIS A 118 -10.83 -4.87 32.22
C HIS A 118 -10.24 -6.09 31.52
N ARG A 119 -8.91 -6.21 31.42
CA ARG A 119 -8.24 -7.31 30.70
C ARG A 119 -8.64 -8.68 31.23
N GLY A 120 -8.90 -9.61 30.32
CA GLY A 120 -9.35 -10.96 30.63
C GLY A 120 -10.78 -11.04 31.13
N THR A 121 -11.56 -9.95 31.09
CA THR A 121 -12.94 -9.92 31.57
C THR A 121 -13.95 -9.77 30.43
N LYS A 122 -15.18 -10.22 30.69
CA LYS A 122 -16.34 -9.93 29.84
C LYS A 122 -16.82 -8.51 30.13
N HIS A 123 -16.24 -7.56 29.41
CA HIS A 123 -16.63 -6.16 29.47
C HIS A 123 -17.10 -5.73 28.08
N THR A 124 -18.37 -5.33 27.99
CA THR A 124 -18.97 -4.92 26.71
C THR A 124 -18.73 -3.44 26.47
N PHE A 125 -18.20 -3.10 25.31
CA PHE A 125 -18.05 -1.72 24.87
C PHE A 125 -18.33 -1.60 23.37
N THR A 126 -18.47 -0.36 22.90
CA THR A 126 -18.84 -0.07 21.52
C THR A 126 -17.88 0.89 20.83
N GLY A 127 -17.84 0.79 19.50
CA GLY A 127 -17.10 1.69 18.63
C GLY A 127 -17.74 1.77 17.25
N THR A 128 -17.05 2.41 16.32
CA THR A 128 -17.44 2.47 14.91
C THR A 128 -16.37 1.77 14.06
N GLY A 129 -16.78 1.20 12.93
CA GLY A 129 -15.86 0.79 11.87
C GLY A 129 -16.44 1.13 10.50
N CYS A 130 -15.66 0.92 9.45
CA CYS A 130 -16.09 1.05 8.06
C CYS A 130 -15.65 -0.17 7.26
N VAL A 131 -16.48 -0.67 6.36
CA VAL A 131 -16.08 -1.73 5.43
C VAL A 131 -15.12 -1.17 4.37
N VAL A 132 -13.96 -1.82 4.18
CA VAL A 132 -12.86 -1.26 3.37
C VAL A 132 -12.34 -2.14 2.22
N HIS A 133 -12.71 -3.42 2.17
CA HIS A 133 -12.27 -4.33 1.10
C HIS A 133 -13.41 -5.09 0.44
N ASP A 134 -13.12 -5.61 -0.75
CA ASP A 134 -14.02 -6.50 -1.50
C ASP A 134 -14.45 -7.72 -0.66
N VAL A 135 -15.66 -8.18 -0.95
CA VAL A 135 -16.31 -9.29 -0.28
C VAL A 135 -15.93 -10.57 -1.00
N ASN A 136 -15.30 -11.49 -0.28
CA ASN A 136 -14.78 -12.73 -0.84
C ASN A 136 -15.47 -13.94 -0.22
N GLU A 137 -15.50 -15.08 -0.90
CA GLU A 137 -15.92 -16.33 -0.28
C GLU A 137 -14.96 -16.68 0.87
N SER A 138 -15.53 -17.01 2.02
CA SER A 138 -14.77 -17.30 3.23
C SER A 138 -14.61 -18.80 3.43
N LYS A 139 -13.49 -19.18 4.06
CA LYS A 139 -13.28 -20.54 4.59
C LYS A 139 -13.76 -20.67 6.04
N HIS A 140 -14.11 -19.55 6.67
CA HIS A 140 -14.53 -19.51 8.07
C HIS A 140 -16.02 -19.80 8.20
N GLN A 141 -16.39 -20.42 9.31
CA GLN A 141 -17.79 -20.73 9.61
C GLN A 141 -18.50 -19.52 10.23
N CYS A 142 -19.75 -19.32 9.83
CA CYS A 142 -20.59 -18.27 10.38
C CYS A 142 -21.02 -18.63 11.82
N ARG A 143 -20.84 -17.68 12.75
CA ARG A 143 -21.20 -17.84 14.16
C ARG A 143 -22.64 -17.42 14.49
N CYS A 144 -23.47 -17.12 13.49
CA CYS A 144 -24.85 -16.74 13.75
C CYS A 144 -25.64 -17.89 14.40
N LYS A 145 -26.59 -17.55 15.27
CA LYS A 145 -27.40 -18.55 16.03
C LYS A 145 -28.03 -19.60 15.10
N LYS A 146 -28.50 -19.20 13.92
CA LYS A 146 -29.10 -20.10 12.91
C LYS A 146 -28.08 -21.13 12.39
N CYS A 147 -26.90 -20.68 11.95
CA CYS A 147 -25.83 -21.56 11.47
C CYS A 147 -25.33 -22.49 12.59
N MET A 148 -25.13 -21.96 13.80
CA MET A 148 -24.71 -22.76 14.96
C MET A 148 -25.73 -23.84 15.33
N THR A 149 -27.03 -23.53 15.26
CA THR A 149 -28.11 -24.49 15.54
C THR A 149 -28.22 -25.55 14.45
N ASN A 150 -28.11 -25.15 13.18
CA ASN A 150 -28.14 -26.08 12.05
C ASN A 150 -26.94 -27.03 12.05
N ALA A 151 -25.74 -26.53 12.37
CA ALA A 151 -24.53 -27.35 12.49
C ALA A 151 -24.68 -28.43 13.59
N LYS A 152 -25.35 -28.11 14.70
CA LYS A 152 -25.66 -29.09 15.76
C LYS A 152 -26.67 -30.15 15.33
N LYS A 153 -27.66 -29.78 14.49
CA LYS A 153 -28.76 -30.67 14.08
C LYS A 153 -28.40 -31.59 12.90
N ASN A 154 -27.73 -31.05 11.89
CA ASN A 154 -27.59 -31.71 10.58
C ASN A 154 -26.16 -32.12 10.23
N GLY A 155 -25.21 -32.01 11.18
CA GLY A 155 -23.79 -32.13 10.89
C GLY A 155 -23.23 -30.89 10.17
N MET A 156 -21.90 -30.84 10.00
CA MET A 156 -21.19 -29.71 9.41
C MET A 156 -21.34 -29.64 7.88
N ALA A 157 -22.57 -29.57 7.37
CA ALA A 157 -22.77 -29.07 6.01
C ALA A 157 -22.23 -27.64 5.96
N THR A 158 -21.23 -27.40 5.11
CA THR A 158 -20.56 -26.11 5.00
C THR A 158 -21.53 -25.10 4.40
N VAL A 159 -22.15 -24.28 5.26
CA VAL A 159 -22.88 -23.09 4.81
C VAL A 159 -21.88 -22.17 4.14
N LYS A 160 -22.17 -21.76 2.90
CA LYS A 160 -21.36 -20.78 2.19
C LYS A 160 -21.30 -19.47 2.98
N THR A 161 -20.09 -18.95 3.19
CA THR A 161 -19.84 -17.72 3.95
C THR A 161 -19.02 -16.74 3.14
N PHE A 162 -19.07 -15.47 3.55
CA PHE A 162 -18.40 -14.36 2.91
C PHE A 162 -17.57 -13.59 3.93
N SER A 163 -16.30 -13.34 3.62
CA SER A 163 -15.40 -12.51 4.40
C SER A 163 -15.59 -11.05 4.01
N VAL A 164 -15.72 -10.20 5.01
CA VAL A 164 -15.88 -8.75 4.91
C VAL A 164 -14.84 -8.12 5.84
N TYR A 165 -14.07 -7.15 5.35
CA TYR A 165 -13.02 -6.51 6.14
C TYR A 165 -13.44 -5.13 6.60
N ILE A 166 -13.22 -4.85 7.88
CA ILE A 166 -13.66 -3.63 8.54
C ILE A 166 -12.44 -2.92 9.11
N ALA A 167 -12.22 -1.66 8.73
CA ALA A 167 -11.24 -0.80 9.37
C ALA A 167 -11.86 -0.14 10.61
N THR A 168 -11.06 -0.04 11.67
CA THR A 168 -11.41 0.65 12.93
C THR A 168 -10.12 1.09 13.64
N ALA A 169 -10.25 1.67 14.84
CA ALA A 169 -9.09 2.06 15.65
C ALA A 169 -8.57 0.88 16.48
N THR A 170 -7.26 0.76 16.67
CA THR A 170 -6.65 -0.34 17.47
C THR A 170 -7.09 -0.30 18.93
N HIS A 171 -7.35 0.89 19.48
CA HIS A 171 -7.91 1.00 20.83
C HIS A 171 -9.36 0.54 20.95
N VAL A 172 -10.11 0.49 19.83
CA VAL A 172 -11.43 -0.14 19.77
C VAL A 172 -11.26 -1.65 19.72
N LEU A 173 -10.42 -2.16 18.82
CA LEU A 173 -10.21 -3.60 18.66
C LEU A 173 -8.73 -3.94 18.60
N TYR A 174 -8.24 -4.63 19.62
CA TYR A 174 -6.81 -4.78 19.84
C TYR A 174 -6.22 -6.02 19.19
N ASP A 175 -6.80 -7.21 19.38
CA ASP A 175 -6.23 -8.47 18.90
C ASP A 175 -7.29 -9.52 18.52
N ASP A 176 -6.83 -10.73 18.20
CA ASP A 176 -7.67 -11.86 17.80
C ASP A 176 -8.61 -12.36 18.90
N GLU A 177 -8.31 -12.14 20.18
CA GLU A 177 -9.22 -12.51 21.28
C GLU A 177 -10.46 -11.62 21.23
N GLU A 178 -10.24 -10.30 21.11
CA GLU A 178 -11.35 -9.34 21.01
C GLU A 178 -12.10 -9.47 19.68
N ALA A 179 -11.39 -9.70 18.57
CA ALA A 179 -12.01 -9.89 17.26
C ALA A 179 -12.97 -11.08 17.25
N LYS A 180 -12.68 -12.16 17.98
CA LYS A 180 -13.57 -13.34 18.06
C LYS A 180 -14.84 -13.07 18.87
N GLU A 181 -14.78 -12.11 19.79
CA GLU A 181 -15.86 -11.73 20.69
C GLU A 181 -16.55 -10.42 20.23
N MET A 182 -16.32 -10.01 18.98
CA MET A 182 -16.97 -8.84 18.39
C MET A 182 -18.11 -9.21 17.44
N THR A 183 -19.10 -8.32 17.38
CA THR A 183 -20.14 -8.28 16.35
C THR A 183 -20.14 -6.90 15.70
N ALA A 184 -20.20 -6.85 14.37
CA ALA A 184 -20.42 -5.62 13.61
C ALA A 184 -21.88 -5.53 13.13
N GLU A 185 -22.53 -4.41 13.38
CA GLU A 185 -23.94 -4.16 13.08
C GLU A 185 -24.07 -3.09 11.98
N LEU A 186 -24.59 -3.52 10.82
CA LEU A 186 -24.97 -2.70 9.67
C LEU A 186 -26.42 -2.25 9.78
N ASN A 187 -26.76 -1.15 9.10
CA ASN A 187 -28.10 -0.55 9.06
C ASN A 187 -28.64 -0.09 10.43
N TYR A 188 -27.77 0.22 11.38
CA TYR A 188 -28.15 0.77 12.69
C TYR A 188 -28.44 2.28 12.59
N ASN A 189 -29.44 2.65 11.78
CA ASN A 189 -29.70 4.05 11.39
C ASN A 189 -30.68 4.76 12.33
N ASP A 190 -31.51 4.01 13.04
CA ASP A 190 -32.51 4.49 14.00
C ASP A 190 -32.73 3.43 15.11
N ASP A 191 -33.75 3.63 15.94
CA ASP A 191 -34.11 2.71 17.00
C ASP A 191 -34.82 1.44 16.49
N ASP A 192 -35.20 1.39 15.20
CA ASP A 192 -35.79 0.18 14.60
C ASP A 192 -34.72 -0.86 14.29
N ARG A 193 -34.65 -1.83 15.20
CA ARG A 193 -33.66 -2.91 15.14
C ARG A 193 -34.00 -4.00 14.13
N GLN A 194 -35.16 -3.96 13.49
CA GLN A 194 -35.60 -5.02 12.57
C GLN A 194 -34.71 -5.13 11.33
N CYS A 195 -34.09 -4.03 10.92
CA CYS A 195 -33.27 -3.96 9.72
C CYS A 195 -31.77 -4.26 9.97
N ILE A 196 -31.38 -4.52 11.22
CA ILE A 196 -29.96 -4.71 11.57
C ILE A 196 -29.43 -5.98 10.93
N LYS A 197 -28.31 -5.84 10.24
CA LYS A 197 -27.55 -6.93 9.65
C LYS A 197 -26.25 -7.12 10.41
N ARG A 198 -25.88 -8.37 10.70
CA ARG A 198 -24.73 -8.68 11.57
C ARG A 198 -23.62 -9.40 10.81
N LEU A 199 -22.39 -8.97 11.07
CA LEU A 199 -21.16 -9.65 10.73
C LEU A 199 -20.48 -10.09 12.03
N TYR A 200 -19.79 -11.23 12.01
CA TYR A 200 -19.12 -11.78 13.19
C TYR A 200 -17.62 -11.75 12.99
N GLY A 201 -16.87 -11.19 13.96
CA GLY A 201 -15.42 -11.11 13.82
C GLY A 201 -14.74 -12.48 13.89
N VAL A 202 -13.61 -12.56 13.19
CA VAL A 202 -12.81 -13.79 13.05
C VAL A 202 -11.39 -13.57 13.57
N SER A 203 -10.68 -12.60 12.99
CA SER A 203 -9.29 -12.31 13.31
C SER A 203 -8.89 -10.91 12.86
N ILE A 204 -7.85 -10.36 13.46
CA ILE A 204 -7.18 -9.15 13.01
C ILE A 204 -6.32 -9.50 11.79
N SER A 205 -6.69 -8.92 10.65
CA SER A 205 -5.91 -9.06 9.41
C SER A 205 -4.67 -8.18 9.41
N ASP A 206 -4.78 -6.96 9.96
CA ASP A 206 -3.70 -5.98 10.05
C ASP A 206 -3.90 -5.04 11.25
N ARG A 207 -2.82 -4.52 11.81
CA ARG A 207 -2.83 -3.65 12.99
C ARG A 207 -1.57 -2.81 13.09
N SER A 208 -1.79 -1.52 13.30
CA SER A 208 -0.78 -0.55 13.73
C SER A 208 -1.14 -0.02 15.11
N VAL A 209 -0.32 -0.30 16.11
CA VAL A 209 -0.49 0.25 17.47
C VAL A 209 -0.09 1.72 17.50
N SER A 210 1.00 2.08 16.82
CA SER A 210 1.49 3.46 16.73
C SER A 210 0.55 4.36 15.92
N GLY A 211 -0.03 3.82 14.86
CA GLY A 211 -1.07 4.49 14.06
C GLY A 211 -2.48 4.34 14.62
N ASP A 212 -2.67 3.63 15.73
CA ASP A 212 -3.97 3.35 16.34
C ASP A 212 -5.07 2.94 15.33
N ALA A 213 -4.72 2.06 14.41
CA ALA A 213 -5.61 1.60 13.35
C ALA A 213 -5.47 0.10 13.10
N CYS A 214 -6.58 -0.59 12.89
CA CYS A 214 -6.60 -2.02 12.61
C CYS A 214 -7.66 -2.39 11.57
N ILE A 215 -7.46 -3.54 10.92
CA ILE A 215 -8.41 -4.13 9.99
C ILE A 215 -8.76 -5.52 10.49
N VAL A 216 -10.05 -5.73 10.75
CA VAL A 216 -10.59 -7.01 11.20
C VAL A 216 -11.31 -7.72 10.07
N GLU A 217 -11.07 -9.03 9.94
CA GLU A 217 -11.87 -9.91 9.11
C GLU A 217 -13.13 -10.31 9.88
N CYS A 218 -14.28 -10.08 9.27
CA CYS A 218 -15.58 -10.53 9.74
C CYS A 218 -16.24 -11.46 8.71
N VAL A 219 -17.21 -12.25 9.15
CA VAL A 219 -17.95 -13.15 8.27
C VAL A 219 -19.45 -13.03 8.38
N THR A 220 -20.11 -13.33 7.26
CA THR A 220 -21.56 -13.51 7.17
C THR A 220 -21.93 -14.70 6.29
N CYS A 221 -23.08 -15.32 6.58
CA CYS A 221 -23.72 -16.30 5.70
C CYS A 221 -24.85 -15.69 4.86
N ASP A 222 -25.14 -14.39 5.00
CA ASP A 222 -26.16 -13.68 4.24
C ASP A 222 -25.58 -13.22 2.89
N GLN A 223 -25.83 -14.00 1.82
CA GLN A 223 -25.38 -13.69 0.46
C GLN A 223 -25.95 -12.36 -0.05
N GLN A 224 -27.18 -12.01 0.32
CA GLN A 224 -27.78 -10.74 -0.12
C GLN A 224 -27.05 -9.56 0.50
N LEU A 225 -26.75 -9.65 1.80
CA LEU A 225 -25.92 -8.67 2.49
C LEU A 225 -24.53 -8.54 1.85
N ALA A 226 -23.87 -9.65 1.57
CA ALA A 226 -22.57 -9.67 0.91
C ALA A 226 -22.59 -8.93 -0.44
N ASN A 227 -23.63 -9.16 -1.25
CA ASN A 227 -23.80 -8.48 -2.54
C ASN A 227 -24.05 -6.97 -2.37
N VAL A 228 -24.89 -6.58 -1.40
CA VAL A 228 -25.16 -5.16 -1.12
C VAL A 228 -23.88 -4.42 -0.69
N ILE A 229 -23.08 -5.03 0.18
CA ILE A 229 -21.79 -4.47 0.61
C ILE A 229 -20.87 -4.29 -0.60
N LYS A 230 -20.76 -5.32 -1.46
CA LYS A 230 -19.92 -5.26 -2.67
C LYS A 230 -20.34 -4.11 -3.60
N THR A 231 -21.62 -3.99 -3.89
CA THR A 231 -22.17 -2.91 -4.73
C THR A 231 -21.92 -1.52 -4.12
N ASN A 232 -22.05 -1.37 -2.80
CA ASN A 232 -21.76 -0.11 -2.12
C ASN A 232 -20.26 0.23 -2.18
N LEU A 233 -19.36 -0.74 -2.05
CA LEU A 233 -17.91 -0.53 -2.21
C LEU A 233 -17.56 -0.05 -3.62
N GLU A 234 -18.10 -0.72 -4.64
CA GLU A 234 -17.92 -0.33 -6.05
C GLU A 234 -18.46 1.08 -6.30
N SER A 235 -19.65 1.39 -5.78
CA SER A 235 -20.28 2.71 -5.90
C SER A 235 -19.48 3.81 -5.20
N ALA A 236 -18.97 3.54 -4.00
CA ALA A 236 -18.15 4.50 -3.25
C ALA A 236 -16.87 4.84 -4.01
N ASN A 237 -16.19 3.84 -4.57
CA ASN A 237 -14.97 4.04 -5.36
C ASN A 237 -15.25 4.84 -6.63
N LEU A 238 -16.38 4.59 -7.31
CA LEU A 238 -16.77 5.36 -8.49
C LEU A 238 -17.09 6.82 -8.14
N LEU A 239 -17.95 7.05 -7.15
CA LEU A 239 -18.41 8.38 -6.76
C LEU A 239 -17.27 9.27 -6.25
N TYR A 240 -16.31 8.68 -5.54
CA TYR A 240 -15.14 9.43 -5.06
C TYR A 240 -14.26 9.95 -6.21
N ARG A 241 -14.10 9.19 -7.30
CA ARG A 241 -13.34 9.65 -8.48
C ARG A 241 -14.00 10.83 -9.16
N GLU A 242 -15.32 10.88 -9.12
CA GLU A 242 -16.13 11.94 -9.72
C GLU A 242 -16.36 13.13 -8.78
N PHE A 243 -15.76 13.12 -7.58
CA PHE A 243 -16.05 14.10 -6.56
C PHE A 243 -15.59 15.50 -7.01
N PRO A 244 -16.48 16.52 -6.94
CA PRO A 244 -16.18 17.87 -7.40
C PRO A 244 -15.04 18.49 -6.59
N ARG A 245 -14.37 19.45 -7.21
CA ARG A 245 -13.29 20.19 -6.57
C ARG A 245 -13.86 21.18 -5.56
N ILE A 246 -13.41 21.11 -4.31
CA ILE A 246 -13.81 22.03 -3.23
C ILE A 246 -12.55 22.71 -2.73
N ASN A 247 -12.57 24.05 -2.66
CA ASN A 247 -11.38 24.83 -2.28
C ASN A 247 -11.02 24.69 -0.79
N GLU A 248 -12.02 24.48 0.06
CA GLU A 248 -11.84 24.37 1.51
C GLU A 248 -12.10 22.92 1.98
N PRO A 249 -11.16 22.30 2.71
CA PRO A 249 -11.30 20.92 3.16
C PRO A 249 -12.35 20.79 4.27
N ILE A 250 -13.47 20.17 3.93
CA ILE A 250 -14.51 19.80 4.88
C ILE A 250 -14.28 18.35 5.33
N VAL A 251 -14.35 18.13 6.63
CA VAL A 251 -14.25 16.81 7.25
C VAL A 251 -15.64 16.33 7.64
N VAL A 252 -16.05 15.18 7.08
CA VAL A 252 -17.31 14.51 7.38
C VAL A 252 -17.03 13.22 8.15
N ILE A 253 -17.69 13.02 9.28
CA ILE A 253 -17.58 11.79 10.08
C ILE A 253 -18.96 11.17 10.21
N ILE A 254 -19.04 9.88 9.85
CA ILE A 254 -20.24 9.06 10.02
C ILE A 254 -19.94 8.03 11.10
N SER A 255 -20.68 8.06 12.21
CA SER A 255 -20.32 7.25 13.38
C SER A 255 -21.48 6.81 14.26
N HIS A 256 -21.19 5.96 15.23
CA HIS A 256 -22.10 5.48 16.28
C HIS A 256 -21.71 6.05 17.65
N PRO A 257 -21.95 7.35 17.89
CA PRO A 257 -21.59 8.00 19.15
C PRO A 257 -22.27 7.30 20.34
N HIS A 258 -21.51 6.94 21.36
CA HIS A 258 -21.93 6.14 22.52
C HIS A 258 -22.58 4.79 22.15
N GLY A 259 -22.27 4.27 20.96
CA GLY A 259 -22.94 3.10 20.42
C GLY A 259 -24.42 3.34 20.10
N SER A 260 -24.85 4.59 19.93
CA SER A 260 -26.21 4.93 19.50
C SER A 260 -26.42 4.67 18.01
N PHE A 261 -27.64 4.96 17.52
CA PHE A 261 -27.92 5.00 16.09
C PHE A 261 -26.94 5.94 15.36
N LYS A 262 -26.79 5.68 14.06
CA LYS A 262 -25.82 6.33 13.19
C LYS A 262 -26.05 7.83 13.11
N ARG A 263 -24.98 8.59 13.24
CA ARG A 263 -24.98 10.05 13.14
C ARG A 263 -23.91 10.53 12.18
N ILE A 264 -24.13 11.73 11.65
CA ILE A 264 -23.19 12.44 10.79
C ILE A 264 -22.79 13.75 11.48
N SER A 265 -21.55 14.15 11.29
CA SER A 265 -21.00 15.41 11.80
C SER A 265 -20.05 16.02 10.78
N PHE A 266 -19.96 17.33 10.81
CA PHE A 266 -19.15 18.12 9.88
C PHE A 266 -18.17 19.00 10.65
N GLY A 267 -17.07 19.35 9.99
CA GLY A 267 -16.07 20.27 10.52
C GLY A 267 -15.03 20.61 9.48
N GLU A 268 -13.98 21.28 9.90
CA GLU A 268 -12.88 21.75 9.08
C GLU A 268 -11.62 20.93 9.35
N CYS A 269 -10.88 20.63 8.29
CA CYS A 269 -9.52 20.14 8.43
C CYS A 269 -8.63 21.31 8.87
N LYS A 270 -7.97 21.18 10.01
CA LYS A 270 -7.04 22.19 10.54
C LYS A 270 -5.60 21.92 10.12
N ASN A 271 -5.24 20.65 9.99
CA ASN A 271 -3.92 20.23 9.58
C ASN A 271 -4.04 18.90 8.84
N SER A 272 -3.26 18.72 7.78
CA SER A 272 -3.11 17.44 7.11
C SER A 272 -1.63 17.16 6.96
N GLN A 273 -1.13 16.18 7.70
CA GLN A 273 0.22 15.69 7.56
C GLN A 273 0.16 14.28 6.97
N THR A 274 0.57 14.16 5.72
CA THR A 274 0.86 12.85 5.14
C THR A 274 2.30 12.51 5.48
N LYS A 275 2.50 11.72 6.55
CA LYS A 275 3.79 11.08 6.78
C LYS A 275 3.82 9.83 5.91
N ARG A 276 4.52 9.92 4.77
CA ARG A 276 4.79 8.74 3.96
C ARG A 276 5.94 7.97 4.60
N ASP A 277 5.58 6.96 5.37
CA ASP A 277 6.49 5.86 5.63
C ASP A 277 6.56 5.02 4.34
N VAL A 278 7.71 4.44 4.01
CA VAL A 278 8.02 3.89 2.68
C VAL A 278 7.10 2.69 2.32
N LEU A 279 6.34 2.19 3.29
CA LEU A 279 5.34 1.14 3.11
C LEU A 279 3.89 1.60 3.22
N LEU A 280 3.64 2.78 3.81
CA LEU A 280 2.32 3.25 4.23
C LEU A 280 2.23 4.78 4.15
N SER A 281 1.30 5.28 3.35
CA SER A 281 0.84 6.66 3.50
C SER A 281 0.01 6.77 4.78
N LEU A 282 0.68 6.95 5.91
CA LEU A 282 0.01 7.33 7.15
C LEU A 282 -0.42 8.79 7.00
N THR A 283 -1.67 8.98 6.62
CA THR A 283 -2.28 10.30 6.61
C THR A 283 -2.82 10.57 7.99
N SER A 284 -2.21 11.52 8.70
CA SER A 284 -2.76 12.06 9.91
C SER A 284 -3.50 13.36 9.58
N LEU A 285 -4.78 13.40 9.93
CA LEU A 285 -5.60 14.60 9.81
C LEU A 285 -5.86 15.13 11.20
N GLU A 286 -5.73 16.45 11.41
CA GLU A 286 -6.23 17.15 12.58
C GLU A 286 -7.44 17.98 12.18
N TYR A 287 -8.54 17.86 12.93
CA TYR A 287 -9.81 18.48 12.57
C TYR A 287 -10.67 18.80 13.79
N ASN A 288 -11.62 19.72 13.63
CA ASN A 288 -12.51 20.18 14.70
C ASN A 288 -13.93 19.57 14.61
N THR A 289 -14.16 18.60 13.73
CA THR A 289 -15.44 17.88 13.61
C THR A 289 -15.87 17.27 14.94
N THR A 290 -17.16 17.32 15.26
CA THR A 290 -17.69 16.78 16.52
C THR A 290 -17.45 15.28 16.63
N THR A 291 -16.88 14.82 17.75
CA THR A 291 -16.68 13.39 18.06
C THR A 291 -16.91 13.12 19.55
N CYS A 292 -17.23 11.88 19.91
CA CYS A 292 -17.32 11.45 21.31
C CYS A 292 -16.93 9.97 21.45
N PRO A 293 -16.90 9.38 22.66
CA PRO A 293 -16.80 7.92 22.81
C PRO A 293 -17.82 7.22 21.91
N GLY A 294 -17.46 6.13 21.26
CA GLY A 294 -18.25 5.46 20.22
C GLY A 294 -17.98 5.94 18.79
N SER A 295 -17.50 7.18 18.60
CA SER A 295 -17.02 7.67 17.28
C SER A 295 -15.63 7.13 16.91
N SER A 296 -14.89 6.55 17.86
CA SER A 296 -13.61 5.91 17.59
C SER A 296 -13.73 4.83 16.52
N GLY A 297 -12.80 4.83 15.57
CA GLY A 297 -12.81 3.92 14.43
C GLY A 297 -13.71 4.33 13.27
N ALA A 298 -14.45 5.44 13.39
CA ALA A 298 -15.30 5.95 12.32
C ALA A 298 -14.50 6.41 11.09
N PRO A 299 -15.04 6.26 9.87
CA PRO A 299 -14.42 6.81 8.68
C PRO A 299 -14.39 8.34 8.75
N VAL A 300 -13.21 8.92 8.50
CA VAL A 300 -13.01 10.37 8.41
C VAL A 300 -12.87 10.74 6.93
N LEU A 301 -13.91 11.36 6.39
CA LEU A 301 -13.97 11.71 4.97
C LEU A 301 -13.46 13.15 4.79
N LEU A 302 -12.32 13.30 4.11
CA LEU A 302 -11.78 14.60 3.72
C LEU A 302 -12.30 14.98 2.33
N MET A 303 -13.18 15.97 2.28
CA MET A 303 -13.80 16.47 1.06
C MET A 303 -12.95 17.62 0.48
N ASN A 304 -11.88 17.33 -0.26
CA ASN A 304 -11.00 18.32 -0.91
C ASN A 304 -10.30 17.75 -2.17
N ASP A 305 -9.75 18.64 -3.00
CA ASP A 305 -8.78 18.41 -4.06
C ASP A 305 -7.45 17.84 -3.60
N LEU A 306 -7.01 18.22 -2.40
CA LEU A 306 -5.70 17.84 -1.88
C LEU A 306 -5.64 16.41 -1.33
N CYS A 307 -6.73 15.64 -1.38
CA CYS A 307 -6.69 14.27 -0.87
C CYS A 307 -5.76 13.41 -1.76
N PRO A 308 -4.57 12.99 -1.27
CA PRO A 308 -3.62 12.20 -2.06
C PRO A 308 -4.23 10.87 -2.53
N LEU A 309 -5.33 10.45 -1.88
CA LEU A 309 -6.01 9.18 -2.03
C LEU A 309 -6.85 9.07 -3.30
N ARG A 310 -7.08 10.15 -4.08
CA ARG A 310 -7.73 10.10 -5.41
C ARG A 310 -7.02 9.16 -6.39
N ARG A 311 -5.75 8.82 -6.14
CA ARG A 311 -4.95 7.93 -6.98
C ARG A 311 -5.15 6.44 -6.65
N THR A 312 -5.71 6.13 -5.49
CA THR A 312 -5.87 4.74 -5.03
C THR A 312 -7.23 4.19 -5.48
N LYS A 313 -7.27 3.00 -6.06
CA LYS A 313 -8.54 2.40 -6.51
C LYS A 313 -9.47 2.01 -5.35
N LEU A 314 -8.92 1.86 -4.16
CA LEU A 314 -9.59 1.49 -2.92
C LEU A 314 -9.60 2.68 -1.96
N VAL A 315 -10.45 3.65 -2.26
CA VAL A 315 -10.56 4.92 -1.53
C VAL A 315 -10.81 4.69 -0.05
N LEU A 316 -11.69 3.73 0.24
CA LEU A 316 -12.11 3.41 1.61
C LEU A 316 -11.01 2.77 2.44
N LEU A 317 -10.04 2.12 1.79
CA LEU A 317 -8.89 1.53 2.48
C LEU A 317 -8.01 2.58 3.14
N ASN A 318 -7.95 3.75 2.51
CA ASN A 318 -7.06 4.82 2.93
C ASN A 318 -7.79 5.94 3.69
N SER A 319 -9.11 5.86 3.85
CA SER A 319 -9.83 6.78 4.73
C SER A 319 -9.36 6.55 6.17
N PRO A 320 -8.72 7.54 6.81
CA PRO A 320 -8.22 7.35 8.16
C PRO A 320 -9.39 7.16 9.12
N ALA A 321 -9.20 6.27 10.09
CA ALA A 321 -10.15 6.04 11.16
C ALA A 321 -9.95 7.09 12.25
N HIS A 322 -11.01 7.60 12.86
CA HIS A 322 -10.87 8.51 14.00
C HIS A 322 -10.22 7.80 15.19
N SER A 323 -9.09 8.33 15.65
CA SER A 323 -8.22 7.69 16.67
C SER A 323 -8.22 8.41 18.01
N GLY A 324 -8.63 9.68 18.07
CA GLY A 324 -8.80 10.37 19.34
C GLY A 324 -8.67 11.88 19.26
N VAL A 325 -8.27 12.49 20.38
CA VAL A 325 -8.08 13.94 20.53
C VAL A 325 -6.64 14.20 20.97
N ASN A 326 -5.96 15.14 20.32
CA ASN A 326 -4.61 15.55 20.65
C ASN A 326 -4.59 16.50 21.88
N SER A 327 -3.40 16.91 22.32
CA SER A 327 -3.23 17.79 23.50
C SER A 327 -3.82 19.19 23.32
N GLN A 328 -4.09 19.63 22.08
CA GLN A 328 -4.70 20.91 21.75
C GLN A 328 -6.23 20.84 21.69
N GLY A 329 -6.82 19.66 21.94
CA GLY A 329 -8.26 19.45 21.83
C GLY A 329 -8.75 19.24 20.40
N LEU A 330 -7.87 19.13 19.41
CA LEU A 330 -8.22 18.78 18.04
C LEU A 330 -8.35 17.26 17.91
N ASN A 331 -9.31 16.81 17.13
CA ASN A 331 -9.42 15.41 16.80
C ASN A 331 -8.32 15.02 15.84
N PHE A 332 -7.87 13.77 15.92
CA PHE A 332 -6.97 13.20 14.93
C PHE A 332 -7.47 11.86 14.40
N SER A 333 -7.00 11.52 13.21
CA SER A 333 -7.24 10.23 12.56
C SER A 333 -5.95 9.66 11.99
N ALA A 334 -5.93 8.34 11.78
CA ALA A 334 -4.80 7.63 11.20
C ALA A 334 -5.27 6.40 10.40
N THR A 335 -4.46 5.96 9.45
CA THR A 335 -4.76 4.81 8.57
C THR A 335 -4.11 3.53 9.07
N ALA A 336 -4.79 2.40 8.86
CA ALA A 336 -4.19 1.07 9.01
C ALA A 336 -3.41 0.71 7.74
N SER A 337 -2.47 -0.22 7.87
CA SER A 337 -1.79 -0.82 6.73
C SER A 337 -2.71 -1.66 5.85
N ASN A 338 -2.31 -1.87 4.59
CA ASN A 338 -3.03 -2.75 3.67
C ASN A 338 -2.72 -4.23 4.01
N PRO A 339 -3.73 -5.07 4.32
CA PRO A 339 -3.58 -6.42 4.86
C PRO A 339 -3.02 -7.43 3.85
N LYS A 340 -2.92 -7.06 2.56
CA LYS A 340 -2.39 -7.97 1.53
C LYS A 340 -0.88 -8.25 1.62
N PHE A 341 -0.16 -7.62 2.54
CA PHE A 341 1.29 -7.83 2.73
C PHE A 341 1.59 -8.57 4.03
N LYS A 342 1.25 -9.86 4.10
CA LYS A 342 1.73 -10.76 5.15
C LYS A 342 2.84 -11.63 4.56
N ILE A 343 4.09 -11.19 4.71
CA ILE A 343 5.27 -11.95 4.25
C ILE A 343 5.30 -13.30 4.97
N LYS A 344 5.09 -14.40 4.23
CA LYS A 344 5.12 -15.78 4.74
C LYS A 344 6.53 -16.37 4.93
N SER A 345 7.60 -15.56 4.89
CA SER A 345 8.98 -16.09 4.80
C SER A 345 9.79 -16.19 6.10
N GLU A 346 9.27 -15.77 7.26
CA GLU A 346 10.08 -15.74 8.50
C GLU A 346 10.45 -17.13 9.05
N LYS A 347 9.69 -18.18 8.74
CA LYS A 347 9.99 -19.54 9.23
C LYS A 347 10.99 -20.33 8.40
N LYS A 348 11.27 -19.90 7.15
CA LYS A 348 12.22 -20.59 6.25
C LYS A 348 13.64 -20.01 6.33
N LEU A 349 13.78 -18.79 6.88
CA LEU A 349 15.07 -18.11 7.08
C LEU A 349 15.93 -18.79 8.16
N GLN A 350 15.33 -19.28 9.24
CA GLN A 350 16.07 -19.77 10.42
C GLN A 350 16.73 -21.15 10.24
N GLU A 351 16.40 -21.89 9.18
CA GLU A 351 16.92 -23.26 8.94
C GLU A 351 18.12 -23.32 7.99
N MET A 352 18.42 -22.22 7.26
CA MET A 352 19.45 -22.19 6.22
C MET A 352 20.78 -21.53 6.65
N GLU A 353 20.85 -20.90 7.83
CA GLU A 353 21.93 -19.99 8.26
C GLU A 353 23.11 -20.66 9.00
N LYS A 354 23.33 -21.98 8.87
CA LYS A 354 24.36 -22.70 9.67
C LYS A 354 25.67 -23.08 8.98
N GLU A 355 25.89 -22.66 7.74
CA GLU A 355 27.17 -22.92 7.05
C GLU A 355 27.70 -21.65 6.37
N ILE A 356 28.97 -21.34 6.67
CA ILE A 356 29.96 -20.58 5.89
C ILE A 356 30.58 -19.41 6.69
N ASN A 357 31.89 -19.51 6.90
CA ASN A 357 32.74 -18.50 7.50
C ASN A 357 34.07 -18.42 6.70
N GLN A 358 34.55 -17.19 6.49
CA GLN A 358 35.90 -16.75 6.08
C GLN A 358 36.29 -16.79 4.58
N SER A 359 36.25 -15.62 3.91
CA SER A 359 37.38 -15.15 3.10
C SER A 359 37.31 -13.63 2.87
N GLY A 360 38.41 -12.91 3.13
CA GLY A 360 38.57 -11.50 2.80
C GLY A 360 39.75 -11.34 1.84
N THR A 361 39.49 -10.87 0.62
CA THR A 361 40.54 -10.58 -0.38
C THR A 361 40.38 -9.16 -0.94
N GLN A 362 41.51 -8.45 -1.01
CA GLN A 362 41.65 -7.09 -1.55
C GLN A 362 41.30 -7.05 -3.05
N GLU A 363 40.44 -6.10 -3.41
CA GLU A 363 40.10 -5.74 -4.80
C GLU A 363 41.31 -5.06 -5.48
N SER A 364 42.21 -5.83 -6.10
CA SER A 364 43.43 -5.31 -6.73
C SER A 364 43.35 -5.14 -8.26
N GLY A 365 42.16 -4.85 -8.79
CA GLY A 365 41.92 -4.86 -10.24
C GLY A 365 41.00 -3.76 -10.78
N GLU A 366 41.04 -2.54 -10.25
CA GLU A 366 40.33 -1.41 -10.86
C GLU A 366 41.07 -0.99 -12.15
N VAL A 367 40.47 -1.27 -13.31
CA VAL A 367 41.03 -0.97 -14.63
C VAL A 367 40.45 0.34 -15.15
N ASP A 368 41.29 1.16 -15.79
CA ASP A 368 40.88 2.41 -16.46
C ASP A 368 39.77 2.14 -17.50
N ILE A 369 38.66 2.89 -17.40
CA ILE A 369 37.52 2.85 -18.32
C ILE A 369 37.99 2.92 -19.77
N HIS A 370 38.97 3.78 -20.08
CA HIS A 370 39.49 3.97 -21.43
C HIS A 370 40.10 2.70 -22.03
N THR A 371 40.64 1.81 -21.18
CA THR A 371 41.18 0.52 -21.63
C THR A 371 40.05 -0.40 -22.11
N HIS A 372 38.95 -0.48 -21.36
CA HIS A 372 37.81 -1.31 -21.71
C HIS A 372 36.95 -0.72 -22.85
N LEU A 373 36.84 0.61 -22.95
CA LEU A 373 36.08 1.29 -24.00
C LEU A 373 36.51 0.84 -25.40
N SER A 374 37.82 0.73 -25.64
CA SER A 374 38.38 0.35 -26.94
C SER A 374 37.99 -1.07 -27.39
N SER A 375 37.83 -1.98 -26.43
CA SER A 375 37.50 -3.39 -26.67
C SER A 375 36.00 -3.71 -26.65
N CYS A 376 35.16 -2.75 -26.22
CA CYS A 376 33.74 -2.98 -26.09
C CYS A 376 33.04 -2.97 -27.45
N LYS A 377 32.29 -4.04 -27.74
CA LYS A 377 31.49 -4.16 -28.97
C LYS A 377 30.37 -3.12 -29.11
N LYS A 378 29.98 -2.44 -28.02
CA LYS A 378 28.95 -1.37 -28.03
C LYS A 378 29.54 0.03 -28.31
N ASN A 379 30.86 0.15 -28.51
CA ASN A 379 31.51 1.37 -29.00
C ASN A 379 31.26 1.54 -30.52
N PRO A 380 30.94 2.73 -31.09
CA PRO A 380 31.11 4.10 -30.58
C PRO A 380 30.03 4.62 -29.62
N GLY A 381 29.01 3.81 -29.29
CA GLY A 381 27.87 4.24 -28.47
C GLY A 381 28.22 4.76 -27.07
N HIS A 382 29.46 4.61 -26.62
CA HIS A 382 29.91 5.11 -25.32
C HIS A 382 30.09 6.63 -25.25
N ALA A 383 30.08 7.33 -26.39
CA ALA A 383 30.23 8.79 -26.43
C ALA A 383 29.12 9.56 -25.69
N MET A 384 28.02 8.90 -25.34
CA MET A 384 26.86 9.49 -24.66
C MET A 384 26.84 9.22 -23.16
N PHE A 385 27.87 8.58 -22.59
CA PHE A 385 28.02 8.50 -21.14
C PHE A 385 28.52 9.83 -20.60
N VAL A 386 27.79 10.38 -19.63
CA VAL A 386 28.12 11.61 -18.93
C VAL A 386 28.44 11.25 -17.49
N PRO A 387 29.61 11.62 -16.94
CA PRO A 387 29.89 11.44 -15.52
C PRO A 387 28.79 12.08 -14.68
N VAL A 388 28.37 11.43 -13.59
CA VAL A 388 27.25 11.92 -12.78
C VAL A 388 27.44 13.35 -12.27
N ASP A 389 28.68 13.72 -11.92
CA ASP A 389 29.03 15.06 -11.44
C ASP A 389 28.92 16.13 -12.54
N ASP A 390 29.12 15.74 -13.79
CA ASP A 390 29.02 16.61 -14.96
C ASP A 390 27.57 16.72 -15.48
N PHE A 391 26.69 15.78 -15.09
CA PHE A 391 25.31 15.76 -15.55
C PHE A 391 24.53 17.00 -15.10
N ASN A 392 23.91 17.66 -16.08
CA ASN A 392 23.23 18.94 -15.91
C ASN A 392 22.16 19.13 -17.00
N ILE A 393 21.42 20.23 -16.94
CA ILE A 393 20.25 20.46 -17.80
C ILE A 393 20.54 20.42 -19.31
N SER A 394 21.75 20.79 -19.76
CA SER A 394 22.10 20.77 -21.19
C SER A 394 22.31 19.36 -21.76
N HIS A 395 22.37 18.34 -20.89
CA HIS A 395 22.43 16.94 -21.29
C HIS A 395 21.04 16.33 -21.52
N LEU A 396 19.97 17.06 -21.19
CA LEU A 396 18.60 16.67 -21.48
C LEU A 396 18.20 17.20 -22.87
N PRO A 397 17.21 16.59 -23.55
CA PRO A 397 16.62 17.18 -24.74
C PRO A 397 15.92 18.50 -24.42
N GLU A 398 15.83 19.41 -25.40
CA GLU A 398 15.30 20.78 -25.22
C GLU A 398 13.90 20.81 -24.56
N GLY A 399 12.98 19.91 -24.98
CA GLY A 399 11.64 19.79 -24.38
C GLY A 399 11.62 19.24 -22.95
N CYS A 400 12.75 18.69 -22.50
CA CYS A 400 12.96 18.12 -21.17
C CYS A 400 13.94 18.95 -20.31
N HIS A 401 14.30 20.17 -20.72
CA HIS A 401 15.14 21.07 -19.92
C HIS A 401 14.40 21.52 -18.64
N ASP A 402 14.49 20.71 -17.59
CA ASP A 402 13.87 20.95 -16.29
C ASP A 402 14.82 20.56 -15.16
N ASN A 403 15.03 21.50 -14.24
CA ASN A 403 15.87 21.28 -13.06
C ASN A 403 15.35 20.16 -12.17
N ASN A 404 14.03 19.97 -12.07
CA ASN A 404 13.46 18.88 -11.28
C ASN A 404 13.79 17.52 -11.92
N LEU A 405 13.86 17.46 -13.26
CA LEU A 405 14.27 16.25 -13.97
C LEU A 405 15.76 15.97 -13.76
N VAL A 406 16.61 17.00 -13.81
CA VAL A 406 18.04 16.87 -13.47
C VAL A 406 18.21 16.36 -12.03
N GLU A 407 17.45 16.91 -11.08
CA GLU A 407 17.49 16.53 -9.68
C GLU A 407 17.07 15.06 -9.46
N ILE A 408 16.02 14.60 -10.16
CA ILE A 408 15.60 13.19 -10.14
C ILE A 408 16.68 12.27 -10.69
N VAL A 409 17.34 12.65 -11.78
CA VAL A 409 18.44 11.86 -12.34
C VAL A 409 19.58 11.74 -11.33
N LYS A 410 19.91 12.82 -10.62
CA LYS A 410 20.91 12.79 -9.55
C LYS A 410 20.47 11.92 -8.37
N CYS A 411 19.21 12.00 -7.96
CA CYS A 411 18.68 11.13 -6.91
C CYS A 411 18.68 9.64 -7.29
N LEU A 412 18.34 9.32 -8.55
CA LEU A 412 18.46 7.96 -9.10
C LEU A 412 19.92 7.51 -9.10
N ALA A 413 20.83 8.41 -9.44
CA ALA A 413 22.26 8.15 -9.41
C ALA A 413 22.76 7.89 -7.98
N ASP A 414 22.34 8.66 -6.98
CA ASP A 414 22.71 8.44 -5.57
C ASP A 414 22.31 7.04 -5.05
N LEU A 415 21.19 6.51 -5.54
CA LEU A 415 20.69 5.18 -5.19
C LEU A 415 21.20 4.07 -6.11
N THR A 416 21.90 4.42 -7.20
CA THR A 416 22.56 3.46 -8.10
C THR A 416 23.82 2.93 -7.44
N VAL A 417 24.00 1.61 -7.48
CA VAL A 417 25.14 0.92 -6.88
C VAL A 417 25.88 0.05 -7.89
N ARG A 418 27.18 -0.08 -7.69
CA ARG A 418 28.02 -1.03 -8.43
C ARG A 418 27.90 -2.39 -7.77
N VAL A 419 27.45 -3.39 -8.52
CA VAL A 419 27.30 -4.77 -8.04
C VAL A 419 28.50 -5.59 -8.51
N ALA A 420 29.16 -6.28 -7.59
CA ALA A 420 30.24 -7.21 -7.88
C ALA A 420 29.92 -8.59 -7.30
N VAL A 421 29.90 -9.61 -8.15
CA VAL A 421 29.56 -10.99 -7.81
C VAL A 421 30.78 -11.86 -8.06
N ARG A 422 31.28 -12.56 -7.03
CA ARG A 422 32.54 -13.31 -7.14
C ARG A 422 32.36 -14.74 -7.64
N MET A 423 31.23 -15.37 -7.31
CA MET A 423 30.95 -16.76 -7.61
C MET A 423 29.81 -16.87 -8.63
N ILE A 424 29.93 -17.79 -9.58
CA ILE A 424 28.88 -18.11 -10.56
C ILE A 424 28.16 -19.38 -10.15
N SER A 425 26.85 -19.30 -9.89
CA SER A 425 26.07 -20.43 -9.37
C SER A 425 26.08 -21.64 -10.30
N THR A 426 26.13 -22.85 -9.73
CA THR A 426 25.95 -24.11 -10.46
C THR A 426 24.54 -24.29 -11.02
N GLU A 427 23.58 -23.49 -10.56
CA GLU A 427 22.17 -23.60 -10.91
C GLU A 427 21.77 -22.68 -12.08
N ARG A 428 22.69 -21.87 -12.63
CA ARG A 428 22.38 -21.06 -13.82
C ARG A 428 21.91 -21.96 -14.97
N PRO A 429 20.77 -21.67 -15.62
CA PRO A 429 20.29 -22.50 -16.72
C PRO A 429 21.24 -22.43 -17.91
N GLU A 430 21.20 -23.42 -18.79
CA GLU A 430 21.99 -23.38 -20.03
C GLU A 430 21.47 -22.31 -21.00
N PHE A 431 20.15 -22.14 -21.09
CA PHE A 431 19.48 -21.22 -22.00
C PHE A 431 18.48 -20.33 -21.26
N TRP A 432 18.17 -19.16 -21.83
CA TRP A 432 17.01 -18.39 -21.40
C TRP A 432 15.72 -19.21 -21.58
N THR A 433 14.77 -19.03 -20.66
CA THR A 433 13.48 -19.74 -20.66
C THR A 433 12.81 -19.67 -22.04
N ASN A 434 12.46 -20.83 -22.59
CA ASN A 434 11.82 -20.97 -23.90
C ASN A 434 12.64 -20.46 -25.11
N THR A 435 13.96 -20.39 -25.01
CA THR A 435 14.85 -20.02 -26.12
C THR A 435 15.99 -21.03 -26.29
N THR A 436 16.76 -20.90 -27.37
CA THR A 436 18.07 -21.55 -27.54
C THR A 436 19.24 -20.59 -27.31
N GLN A 437 18.96 -19.38 -26.82
CA GLN A 437 19.99 -18.38 -26.53
C GLN A 437 20.67 -18.74 -25.21
N PRO A 438 22.00 -18.89 -25.17
CA PRO A 438 22.69 -19.25 -23.93
C PRO A 438 22.50 -18.21 -22.83
N TYR A 439 22.32 -18.67 -21.59
CA TYR A 439 22.19 -17.78 -20.43
C TYR A 439 23.57 -17.18 -20.06
N PRO A 440 23.66 -15.91 -19.65
CA PRO A 440 24.95 -15.31 -19.32
C PRO A 440 25.73 -16.13 -18.26
N PHE A 441 27.00 -16.41 -18.57
CA PHE A 441 27.94 -17.16 -17.72
C PHE A 441 27.56 -18.62 -17.41
N TYR A 442 26.63 -19.24 -18.15
CA TYR A 442 26.28 -20.65 -17.94
C TYR A 442 27.47 -21.62 -18.15
N ASP A 443 28.44 -21.27 -18.99
CA ASP A 443 29.65 -22.06 -19.24
C ASP A 443 30.69 -21.90 -18.10
N LYS A 444 30.43 -20.97 -17.17
CA LYS A 444 31.27 -20.64 -16.01
C LYS A 444 30.66 -21.07 -14.68
N ARG A 445 29.59 -21.87 -14.69
CA ARG A 445 28.97 -22.43 -13.49
C ARG A 445 29.99 -23.05 -12.53
N GLY A 446 29.88 -22.72 -11.26
CA GLY A 446 30.76 -23.18 -10.18
C GLY A 446 32.16 -22.57 -10.17
N SER A 447 32.45 -21.60 -11.05
CA SER A 447 33.74 -20.92 -11.07
C SER A 447 33.74 -19.66 -10.18
N ASP A 448 34.94 -19.36 -9.67
CA ASP A 448 35.25 -18.12 -8.94
C ASP A 448 35.73 -17.07 -9.95
N VAL A 449 34.78 -16.50 -10.68
CA VAL A 449 35.02 -15.46 -11.70
C VAL A 449 34.20 -14.24 -11.32
N MET A 450 34.90 -13.14 -11.01
CA MET A 450 34.25 -11.89 -10.70
C MET A 450 33.50 -11.32 -11.91
N THR A 451 32.22 -11.04 -11.72
CA THR A 451 31.38 -10.32 -12.67
C THR A 451 30.90 -9.01 -12.06
N LEU A 452 30.62 -8.04 -12.93
CA LEU A 452 30.24 -6.68 -12.56
C LEU A 452 28.92 -6.32 -13.20
N GLY A 453 28.08 -5.61 -12.45
CA GLY A 453 26.82 -5.08 -12.90
C GLY A 453 26.43 -3.81 -12.14
N THR A 454 25.19 -3.41 -12.31
CA THR A 454 24.57 -2.28 -11.64
C THR A 454 23.33 -2.76 -10.88
N GLY A 455 23.01 -2.10 -9.77
CA GLY A 455 21.72 -2.24 -9.10
C GLY A 455 21.17 -0.87 -8.68
N ILE A 456 19.94 -0.86 -8.17
CA ILE A 456 19.33 0.31 -7.56
C ILE A 456 18.75 -0.03 -6.19
N ILE A 457 19.03 0.80 -5.19
CA ILE A 457 18.38 0.72 -3.88
C ILE A 457 16.96 1.28 -4.01
N LEU A 458 15.96 0.47 -3.67
CA LEU A 458 14.54 0.82 -3.87
C LEU A 458 13.82 1.19 -2.58
N LEU A 459 14.16 0.50 -1.48
CA LEU A 459 13.39 0.56 -0.25
C LEU A 459 14.33 0.35 0.93
N ILE A 460 14.14 1.16 1.96
CA ILE A 460 14.88 1.08 3.21
C ILE A 460 13.86 1.07 4.34
N ARG A 461 13.97 0.07 5.22
CA ARG A 461 13.10 -0.06 6.39
C ARG A 461 13.95 0.01 7.64
N GLN A 462 13.65 0.97 8.49
CA GLN A 462 14.23 1.01 9.83
C GLN A 462 13.46 0.06 10.74
N ILE A 463 14.19 -0.74 11.52
CA ILE A 463 13.64 -1.66 12.52
C ILE A 463 14.10 -1.19 13.89
N GLU A 464 13.14 -0.73 14.71
CA GLU A 464 13.38 -0.23 16.08
C GLU A 464 12.58 -1.01 17.15
N ASP A 465 11.72 -1.95 16.75
CA ASP A 465 10.80 -2.62 17.67
C ASP A 465 11.54 -3.63 18.56
N VAL A 466 11.33 -3.52 19.87
CA VAL A 466 11.88 -4.41 20.90
C VAL A 466 11.43 -5.87 20.71
N GLN A 467 10.33 -6.08 19.98
CA GLN A 467 9.81 -7.42 19.66
C GLN A 467 10.39 -8.03 18.38
N GLN A 468 11.07 -7.23 17.55
CA GLN A 468 11.73 -7.72 16.32
C GLN A 468 13.06 -8.42 16.66
N PRO A 469 13.53 -9.35 15.81
CA PRO A 469 14.83 -9.98 15.98
C PRO A 469 15.96 -8.94 16.01
N LEU A 470 17.01 -9.23 16.77
CA LEU A 470 18.24 -8.43 16.82
C LEU A 470 18.87 -8.36 15.41
N CYS A 471 19.70 -7.34 15.16
CA CYS A 471 20.32 -7.15 13.86
C CYS A 471 21.09 -8.41 13.39
N THR A 472 20.81 -8.85 12.17
CA THR A 472 21.40 -10.06 11.58
C THR A 472 22.54 -9.75 10.60
N CYS A 473 23.09 -8.54 10.59
CA CYS A 473 24.26 -8.24 9.77
C CYS A 473 25.51 -9.00 10.30
N HIS A 474 26.50 -9.24 9.44
CA HIS A 474 27.70 -10.01 9.80
C HIS A 474 28.40 -9.45 11.06
N LYS A 475 28.47 -8.11 11.20
CA LYS A 475 29.04 -7.46 12.39
C LYS A 475 28.27 -7.74 13.69
N CYS A 476 26.96 -7.95 13.61
CA CYS A 476 26.10 -8.19 14.78
C CYS A 476 25.92 -9.67 15.08
N GLN A 477 26.02 -10.57 14.09
CA GLN A 477 25.89 -12.02 14.29
C GLN A 477 26.91 -12.57 15.29
N ASP A 478 28.15 -12.07 15.22
CA ASP A 478 29.24 -12.49 16.11
C ASP A 478 29.41 -11.59 17.34
N SER A 479 28.52 -10.62 17.55
CA SER A 479 28.60 -9.66 18.65
C SER A 479 27.79 -10.13 19.87
N ASP A 480 28.37 -10.03 21.06
CA ASP A 480 27.64 -10.23 22.33
C ASP A 480 26.60 -9.12 22.58
N THR A 481 26.71 -8.00 21.87
CA THR A 481 25.81 -6.85 21.95
C THR A 481 25.32 -6.45 20.55
N PRO A 482 24.48 -7.28 19.91
CA PRO A 482 23.96 -6.96 18.58
C PRO A 482 23.08 -5.70 18.65
N SER A 483 23.10 -4.91 17.58
CA SER A 483 22.33 -3.67 17.53
C SER A 483 20.83 -3.94 17.58
N LYS A 484 20.10 -3.14 18.36
CA LYS A 484 18.63 -3.13 18.40
C LYS A 484 18.02 -2.30 17.28
N VAL A 485 18.78 -1.35 16.74
CA VAL A 485 18.38 -0.52 15.61
C VAL A 485 19.15 -0.99 14.39
N HIS A 486 18.43 -1.34 13.34
CA HIS A 486 19.03 -1.76 12.07
C HIS A 486 18.13 -1.41 10.90
N TYR A 487 18.71 -1.45 9.70
CA TYR A 487 18.03 -1.14 8.46
C TYR A 487 18.01 -2.36 7.55
N HIS A 488 16.83 -2.69 7.03
CA HIS A 488 16.69 -3.58 5.88
C HIS A 488 16.79 -2.75 4.61
N ILE A 489 17.77 -3.07 3.77
CA ILE A 489 17.99 -2.41 2.48
C ILE A 489 17.59 -3.38 1.38
N TYR A 490 16.70 -2.93 0.49
CA TYR A 490 16.25 -3.71 -0.65
C TYR A 490 16.81 -3.11 -1.93
N MET A 491 17.44 -3.95 -2.74
CA MET A 491 18.03 -3.60 -4.02
C MET A 491 17.38 -4.39 -5.14
N LYS A 492 17.30 -3.80 -6.33
CA LYS A 492 16.92 -4.47 -7.56
C LYS A 492 18.07 -4.48 -8.55
N THR A 493 18.27 -5.62 -9.21
CA THR A 493 19.23 -5.80 -10.30
C THR A 493 18.67 -6.83 -11.30
N ALA A 494 19.47 -7.25 -12.28
CA ALA A 494 19.07 -8.28 -13.24
C ALA A 494 19.37 -9.68 -12.68
N THR A 495 18.54 -10.66 -13.01
CA THR A 495 18.75 -12.07 -12.56
C THR A 495 20.03 -12.65 -13.15
N HIS A 496 20.43 -12.21 -14.35
CA HIS A 496 21.71 -12.65 -14.90
C HIS A 496 22.93 -11.98 -14.24
N VAL A 497 22.74 -10.90 -13.47
CA VAL A 497 23.79 -10.30 -12.63
C VAL A 497 23.89 -11.10 -11.33
N VAL A 498 22.80 -11.23 -10.58
CA VAL A 498 22.72 -12.07 -9.37
C VAL A 498 21.60 -13.10 -9.53
N PHE A 499 21.97 -14.37 -9.68
CA PHE A 499 21.05 -15.44 -10.02
C PHE A 499 20.34 -16.05 -8.81
N ASP A 500 21.06 -16.33 -7.73
CA ASP A 500 20.53 -17.02 -6.56
C ASP A 500 21.19 -16.62 -5.23
N ASP A 501 20.76 -17.24 -4.13
CA ASP A 501 21.34 -17.00 -2.80
C ASP A 501 22.82 -17.42 -2.70
N LEU A 502 23.29 -18.32 -3.56
CA LEU A 502 24.71 -18.67 -3.60
C LEU A 502 25.49 -17.46 -4.14
N GLU A 503 25.06 -16.88 -5.26
CA GLU A 503 25.68 -15.67 -5.82
C GLU A 503 25.48 -14.44 -4.93
N ALA A 504 24.30 -14.27 -4.33
CA ALA A 504 23.98 -13.14 -3.48
C ALA A 504 24.89 -13.08 -2.24
N ARG A 505 25.22 -14.23 -1.64
CA ARG A 505 26.14 -14.30 -0.50
C ARG A 505 27.54 -13.82 -0.84
N ASP A 506 28.00 -14.08 -2.07
CA ASP A 506 29.28 -13.63 -2.60
C ASP A 506 29.18 -12.32 -3.41
N THR A 507 28.09 -11.58 -3.21
CA THR A 507 27.84 -10.28 -3.84
C THR A 507 28.19 -9.14 -2.89
N THR A 508 28.83 -8.11 -3.44
CA THR A 508 29.02 -6.81 -2.78
C THR A 508 28.38 -5.71 -3.63
N ALA A 509 27.84 -4.69 -2.97
CA ALA A 509 27.29 -3.51 -3.62
C ALA A 509 27.97 -2.25 -3.10
N ARG A 510 28.75 -1.57 -3.95
CA ARG A 510 29.42 -0.31 -3.62
C ARG A 510 28.49 0.87 -3.91
N THR A 511 28.15 1.62 -2.87
CA THR A 511 27.36 2.85 -2.95
C THR A 511 28.27 4.06 -3.17
N PHE A 512 27.71 5.18 -3.66
CA PHE A 512 28.41 6.47 -3.81
C PHE A 512 29.70 6.42 -4.67
N TYR A 513 29.79 5.50 -5.63
CA TYR A 513 30.97 5.35 -6.50
C TYR A 513 30.89 6.24 -7.75
N ASP A 514 31.01 7.54 -7.53
CA ASP A 514 30.86 8.59 -8.55
C ASP A 514 32.18 8.90 -9.29
N GLY A 515 33.31 8.73 -8.62
CA GLY A 515 34.66 8.88 -9.14
C GLY A 515 35.64 7.86 -8.55
N GLN A 516 36.88 7.84 -9.06
CA GLN A 516 37.93 6.95 -8.53
C GLN A 516 38.26 7.24 -7.06
N ASP A 517 38.20 8.50 -6.67
CA ASP A 517 38.46 8.96 -5.30
C ASP A 517 37.23 8.86 -4.37
N SER A 518 36.12 8.30 -4.84
CA SER A 518 34.90 8.14 -4.03
C SER A 518 35.14 7.21 -2.84
N PRO A 519 34.54 7.50 -1.68
CA PRO A 519 34.69 6.66 -0.49
C PRO A 519 34.25 5.22 -0.76
N LEU A 520 34.97 4.27 -0.19
CA LEU A 520 34.60 2.85 -0.26
C LEU A 520 33.50 2.57 0.77
N VAL A 521 32.24 2.68 0.33
CA VAL A 521 31.07 2.33 1.12
C VAL A 521 30.42 1.10 0.48
N THR A 522 30.49 -0.03 1.18
CA THR A 522 30.04 -1.33 0.65
C THR A 522 28.91 -1.90 1.51
N LEU A 523 27.91 -2.46 0.84
CA LEU A 523 26.86 -3.28 1.42
C LEU A 523 27.09 -4.75 1.03
N ASP A 524 27.02 -5.64 2.00
CA ASP A 524 27.23 -7.08 1.87
C ASP A 524 26.13 -7.87 2.60
N GLY A 525 26.25 -9.21 2.62
CA GLY A 525 25.26 -10.08 3.27
C GLY A 525 23.91 -10.06 2.55
N TRP A 526 23.94 -10.12 1.22
CA TRP A 526 22.73 -10.11 0.40
C TRP A 526 22.08 -11.49 0.34
N HIS A 527 20.75 -11.47 0.29
CA HIS A 527 19.91 -12.64 0.04
C HIS A 527 18.88 -12.31 -1.04
N VAL A 528 18.54 -13.29 -1.87
CA VAL A 528 17.49 -13.18 -2.87
C VAL A 528 16.13 -13.24 -2.18
N VAL A 529 15.38 -12.14 -2.30
CA VAL A 529 13.99 -12.05 -1.82
C VAL A 529 13.04 -12.66 -2.86
N ASP A 530 13.25 -12.31 -4.11
CA ASP A 530 12.47 -12.78 -5.26
C ASP A 530 13.32 -12.67 -6.53
N ARG A 531 13.04 -13.53 -7.51
CA ARG A 531 13.67 -13.45 -8.82
C ARG A 531 12.74 -13.94 -9.92
N ASP A 532 12.85 -13.27 -11.06
CA ASP A 532 12.20 -13.64 -12.31
C ASP A 532 13.27 -13.84 -13.37
N ILE A 533 13.46 -15.09 -13.80
CA ILE A 533 14.41 -15.44 -14.86
C ILE A 533 13.90 -14.97 -16.23
N GLU A 534 12.57 -14.98 -16.45
CA GLU A 534 11.97 -14.59 -17.73
C GLU A 534 11.96 -13.06 -17.89
N GLY A 535 11.58 -12.35 -16.83
CA GLY A 535 11.66 -10.89 -16.76
C GLY A 535 13.06 -10.33 -16.49
N ASP A 536 14.03 -11.21 -16.23
CA ASP A 536 15.42 -10.91 -15.87
C ASP A 536 15.56 -9.87 -14.76
N THR A 537 14.85 -10.10 -13.66
CA THR A 537 14.79 -9.22 -12.50
C THR A 537 15.07 -9.97 -11.21
N CYS A 538 15.98 -9.46 -10.39
CA CYS A 538 16.32 -10.02 -9.09
C CYS A 538 16.19 -8.95 -7.99
N TYR A 539 15.50 -9.32 -6.92
CA TYR A 539 15.35 -8.50 -5.71
C TYR A 539 16.22 -9.07 -4.60
N LEU A 540 17.06 -8.21 -4.04
CA LEU A 540 18.02 -8.55 -3.01
C LEU A 540 17.70 -7.79 -1.73
N LYS A 541 17.94 -8.41 -0.58
CA LYS A 541 17.86 -7.78 0.74
C LYS A 541 19.19 -7.94 1.45
N CYS A 542 19.68 -6.87 2.07
CA CYS A 542 20.72 -6.95 3.10
C CYS A 542 20.28 -6.22 4.37
N VAL A 543 21.07 -6.39 5.43
CA VAL A 543 20.84 -5.76 6.73
C VAL A 543 22.08 -5.00 7.15
N THR A 544 21.90 -3.76 7.61
CA THR A 544 22.99 -2.97 8.21
C THR A 544 22.62 -2.45 9.59
N CYS A 545 23.59 -2.49 10.51
CA CYS A 545 23.52 -1.80 11.81
C CYS A 545 24.17 -0.40 11.77
N ASP A 546 24.67 0.02 10.60
CA ASP A 546 25.21 1.37 10.41
C ASP A 546 24.05 2.36 10.28
N VAL A 547 23.76 3.05 11.38
CA VAL A 547 22.63 3.98 11.48
C VAL A 547 22.81 5.18 10.55
N ASP A 548 24.02 5.72 10.46
CA ASP A 548 24.30 6.89 9.63
C ASP A 548 24.10 6.57 8.15
N LEU A 549 24.58 5.41 7.70
CA LEU A 549 24.37 4.94 6.33
C LEU A 549 22.87 4.66 6.06
N GLY A 550 22.20 3.96 6.98
CA GLY A 550 20.78 3.64 6.87
C GLY A 550 19.90 4.88 6.77
N GLU A 551 20.10 5.86 7.64
CA GLU A 551 19.40 7.15 7.59
C GLU A 551 19.70 7.94 6.33
N LYS A 552 20.98 7.99 5.90
CA LYS A 552 21.38 8.71 4.69
C LYS A 552 20.65 8.17 3.47
N LEU A 553 20.70 6.85 3.27
CA LEU A 553 20.02 6.19 2.17
C LEU A 553 18.50 6.36 2.28
N PHE A 554 17.92 6.28 3.49
CA PHE A 554 16.49 6.49 3.71
C PHE A 554 16.05 7.90 3.26
N LYS A 555 16.78 8.94 3.69
CA LYS A 555 16.53 10.33 3.28
C LYS A 555 16.64 10.50 1.76
N MET A 556 17.61 9.84 1.11
CA MET A 556 17.74 9.85 -0.35
C MET A 556 16.52 9.23 -1.05
N THR A 557 16.03 8.08 -0.58
CA THR A 557 14.81 7.46 -1.14
C THR A 557 13.58 8.34 -0.98
N GLN A 558 13.41 8.98 0.19
CA GLN A 558 12.31 9.93 0.42
C GLN A 558 12.41 11.15 -0.50
N HIS A 559 13.61 11.68 -0.70
CA HIS A 559 13.84 12.83 -1.55
C HIS A 559 13.51 12.53 -3.02
N LEU A 560 13.98 11.39 -3.55
CA LEU A 560 13.62 10.92 -4.89
C LEU A 560 12.10 10.86 -5.06
N TRP A 561 11.39 10.32 -4.07
CA TRP A 561 9.93 10.20 -4.12
C TRP A 561 9.26 11.58 -4.18
N ASN A 562 9.69 12.50 -3.32
CA ASN A 562 9.12 13.84 -3.26
C ASN A 562 9.29 14.59 -4.59
N ILE A 563 10.46 14.51 -5.22
CA ILE A 563 10.69 15.21 -6.50
C ILE A 563 9.95 14.52 -7.64
N TYR A 564 9.94 13.18 -7.67
CA TYR A 564 9.27 12.41 -8.72
C TYR A 564 7.79 12.78 -8.87
N GLU A 565 7.10 12.99 -7.75
CA GLU A 565 5.69 13.45 -7.77
C GLU A 565 5.48 14.80 -8.46
N THR A 566 6.49 15.66 -8.47
CA THR A 566 6.40 16.97 -9.11
C THR A 566 6.46 16.89 -10.63
N ILE A 567 7.14 15.87 -11.19
CA ILE A 567 7.37 15.76 -12.64
C ILE A 567 6.42 14.77 -13.34
N GLU A 568 5.81 13.85 -12.59
CA GLU A 568 4.97 12.77 -13.12
C GLU A 568 3.91 13.26 -14.12
N TYR A 569 3.28 14.39 -13.80
CA TYR A 569 2.21 14.98 -14.61
C TYR A 569 2.73 15.80 -15.79
N LYS A 570 3.99 16.22 -15.74
CA LYS A 570 4.58 17.14 -16.71
C LYS A 570 5.00 16.43 -17.99
N TYR A 571 5.46 15.17 -17.91
CA TYR A 571 6.14 14.47 -19.02
C TYR A 571 5.36 13.29 -19.60
N LYS A 572 4.03 13.36 -19.61
CA LYS A 572 3.19 12.24 -20.07
C LYS A 572 3.42 11.87 -21.54
N SER A 573 3.67 12.82 -22.43
CA SER A 573 3.80 12.54 -23.87
C SER A 573 5.23 12.20 -24.33
N GLU A 574 6.21 12.42 -23.46
CA GLU A 574 7.61 12.19 -23.84
C GLU A 574 7.91 10.70 -23.91
N LYS A 575 8.97 10.32 -24.63
CA LYS A 575 9.49 8.95 -24.69
C LYS A 575 10.95 8.96 -24.28
N LEU A 576 11.26 9.62 -23.18
CA LEU A 576 12.63 9.75 -22.69
C LEU A 576 13.02 8.48 -21.92
N SER A 577 14.23 7.99 -22.16
CA SER A 577 14.83 6.92 -21.36
C SER A 577 16.14 7.43 -20.78
N ILE A 578 16.30 7.32 -19.47
CA ILE A 578 17.49 7.75 -18.74
C ILE A 578 17.99 6.56 -17.91
N ILE A 579 19.30 6.33 -17.93
CA ILE A 579 19.96 5.27 -17.17
C ILE A 579 21.11 5.88 -16.38
N SER A 580 21.14 5.61 -15.08
CA SER A 580 22.34 5.77 -14.25
C SER A 580 22.94 4.38 -14.02
N SER A 581 24.23 4.19 -14.33
CA SER A 581 24.87 2.89 -14.22
C SER A 581 26.37 2.93 -14.00
N HIS A 582 26.97 1.78 -13.72
CA HIS A 582 28.42 1.58 -13.64
C HIS A 582 28.93 0.87 -14.89
N PRO A 583 29.12 1.56 -16.02
CA PRO A 583 29.55 0.91 -17.25
C PRO A 583 30.91 0.23 -17.05
N HIS A 584 31.00 -1.07 -17.37
CA HIS A 584 32.16 -1.93 -17.11
C HIS A 584 32.59 -1.96 -15.62
N GLY A 585 31.72 -1.59 -14.69
CA GLY A 585 32.06 -1.42 -13.27
C GLY A 585 32.91 -0.19 -12.96
N CYS A 586 32.99 0.76 -13.88
CA CYS A 586 33.68 2.04 -13.70
C CYS A 586 32.83 3.02 -12.86
N PRO A 587 33.37 4.22 -12.54
CA PRO A 587 32.60 5.25 -11.84
C PRO A 587 31.29 5.58 -12.57
N LYS A 588 30.29 5.97 -11.78
CA LYS A 588 28.90 6.12 -12.21
C LYS A 588 28.76 7.09 -13.39
N GLN A 589 27.99 6.66 -14.39
CA GLN A 589 27.68 7.44 -15.57
C GLN A 589 26.17 7.53 -15.77
N VAL A 590 25.72 8.63 -16.33
CA VAL A 590 24.36 8.85 -16.81
C VAL A 590 24.35 8.80 -18.33
N SER A 591 23.36 8.12 -18.90
CA SER A 591 23.08 8.16 -20.33
C SER A 591 21.62 8.51 -20.57
N VAL A 592 21.36 9.24 -21.66
CA VAL A 592 20.03 9.70 -22.06
C VAL A 592 19.76 9.23 -23.48
N GLY A 593 18.54 8.75 -23.72
CA GLY A 593 18.07 8.30 -25.03
C GLY A 593 16.55 8.32 -25.10
N HIS A 594 16.00 7.58 -26.05
CA HIS A 594 14.57 7.55 -26.31
C HIS A 594 14.03 6.14 -26.39
N VAL A 595 12.79 5.96 -25.94
CA VAL A 595 12.01 4.73 -26.15
C VAL A 595 11.61 4.67 -27.62
N VAL A 596 12.08 3.63 -28.29
CA VAL A 596 11.79 3.33 -29.70
C VAL A 596 10.49 2.53 -29.80
N GLU A 597 10.33 1.54 -28.93
CA GLU A 597 9.22 0.59 -28.97
C GLU A 597 8.73 0.31 -27.55
N GLU A 598 7.42 0.16 -27.40
CA GLU A 598 6.76 -0.30 -26.19
C GLU A 598 5.83 -1.46 -26.55
N ILE A 599 6.05 -2.60 -25.93
CA ILE A 599 5.26 -3.82 -26.11
C ILE A 599 4.52 -4.08 -24.80
N THR A 600 3.20 -4.16 -24.84
CA THR A 600 2.40 -4.58 -23.68
C THR A 600 2.31 -6.10 -23.67
N LEU A 601 2.88 -6.72 -22.64
CA LEU A 601 2.91 -8.18 -22.48
C LEU A 601 1.62 -8.70 -21.85
N ALA A 602 1.06 -7.97 -20.88
CA ALA A 602 -0.26 -8.21 -20.33
C ALA A 602 -0.83 -6.92 -19.74
N GLU A 603 -2.15 -6.83 -19.73
CA GLU A 603 -2.89 -5.70 -19.16
C GLU A 603 -3.87 -6.24 -18.12
N GLY A 604 -3.54 -6.03 -16.85
CA GLY A 604 -4.41 -6.29 -15.72
C GLY A 604 -5.13 -5.01 -15.29
N TYR A 605 -6.09 -5.13 -14.38
CA TYR A 605 -6.82 -3.96 -13.87
C TYR A 605 -5.86 -2.88 -13.33
N ASP A 606 -4.79 -3.24 -12.63
CA ASP A 606 -3.87 -2.30 -11.94
C ASP A 606 -2.45 -2.25 -12.50
N LEU A 607 -2.12 -3.13 -13.45
CA LEU A 607 -0.75 -3.39 -13.86
C LEU A 607 -0.69 -3.63 -15.36
N LYS A 608 0.09 -2.82 -16.06
CA LYS A 608 0.42 -3.00 -17.47
C LYS A 608 1.83 -3.56 -17.56
N LEU A 609 1.99 -4.85 -17.81
CA LEU A 609 3.33 -5.42 -18.04
C LEU A 609 3.85 -4.85 -19.36
N THR A 610 4.90 -4.05 -19.35
CA THR A 610 5.52 -3.53 -20.57
C THR A 610 6.96 -4.00 -20.75
N LYS A 611 7.36 -4.10 -22.01
CA LYS A 611 8.75 -4.25 -22.44
C LYS A 611 9.08 -3.08 -23.35
N HIS A 612 10.21 -2.44 -23.12
CA HIS A 612 10.64 -1.30 -23.92
C HIS A 612 11.93 -1.61 -24.67
N SER A 613 12.02 -1.11 -25.90
CA SER A 613 13.27 -0.98 -26.64
C SER A 613 13.67 0.48 -26.68
N TYR A 614 14.94 0.81 -26.44
CA TYR A 614 15.41 2.20 -26.34
C TYR A 614 16.83 2.41 -26.89
N THR A 615 17.16 3.66 -27.19
CA THR A 615 18.47 4.08 -27.73
C THR A 615 19.51 4.46 -26.68
N THR A 616 19.10 4.57 -25.40
CA THR A 616 19.97 4.96 -24.28
C THR A 616 21.18 4.04 -24.19
N CYS A 617 22.38 4.62 -24.14
CA CYS A 617 23.62 3.87 -24.21
C CYS A 617 23.84 3.00 -22.98
N THR A 618 24.26 1.75 -23.21
CA THR A 618 24.57 0.77 -22.15
C THR A 618 25.80 -0.05 -22.55
N CYS A 619 26.38 -0.75 -21.58
CA CYS A 619 27.43 -1.75 -21.80
C CYS A 619 27.24 -2.92 -20.82
N PRO A 620 28.06 -3.99 -20.85
CA PRO A 620 27.91 -5.12 -19.93
C PRO A 620 27.82 -4.75 -18.44
N GLY A 621 28.56 -3.73 -17.97
CA GLY A 621 28.45 -3.29 -16.57
C GLY A 621 27.17 -2.51 -16.24
N SER A 622 26.42 -2.08 -17.26
CA SER A 622 25.12 -1.43 -17.08
C SER A 622 23.97 -2.43 -16.87
N SER A 623 24.21 -3.73 -17.02
CA SER A 623 23.23 -4.76 -16.70
C SER A 623 22.73 -4.62 -15.26
N GLY A 624 21.42 -4.72 -15.07
CA GLY A 624 20.83 -4.53 -13.75
C GLY A 624 20.50 -3.08 -13.38
N ALA A 625 20.97 -2.09 -14.17
CA ALA A 625 20.64 -0.69 -13.95
C ALA A 625 19.15 -0.41 -14.12
N ALA A 626 18.64 0.52 -13.32
CA ALA A 626 17.30 1.05 -13.47
C ALA A 626 17.18 1.85 -14.76
N VAL A 627 16.17 1.53 -15.56
CA VAL A 627 15.79 2.31 -16.74
C VAL A 627 14.63 3.21 -16.36
N PHE A 628 14.91 4.50 -16.26
CA PHE A 628 13.92 5.52 -15.99
C PHE A 628 13.26 5.95 -17.30
N ILE A 629 11.99 5.59 -17.47
CA ILE A 629 11.20 5.93 -18.65
C ILE A 629 10.23 7.04 -18.27
N LEU A 630 10.31 8.17 -18.95
CA LEU A 630 9.26 9.17 -18.97
C LEU A 630 8.36 8.84 -20.16
N SER A 631 7.21 8.22 -19.92
CA SER A 631 6.16 8.02 -20.95
C SER A 631 4.75 7.87 -20.36
N GLU A 632 3.73 8.01 -21.22
CA GLU A 632 2.32 7.94 -20.84
C GLU A 632 1.97 6.56 -20.28
N GLY A 633 1.64 6.49 -18.99
CA GLY A 633 1.29 5.22 -18.35
C GLY A 633 2.48 4.33 -17.96
N SER A 634 3.73 4.82 -18.09
CA SER A 634 4.89 4.23 -17.41
C SER A 634 4.79 4.32 -15.88
N THR A 635 3.78 5.04 -15.38
CA THR A 635 3.38 5.11 -13.99
C THR A 635 2.63 3.84 -13.56
N ILE A 636 3.38 2.74 -13.48
CA ILE A 636 2.98 1.59 -12.68
C ILE A 636 3.34 1.90 -11.23
N PHE A 637 2.54 2.78 -10.62
CA PHE A 637 2.52 2.89 -9.16
C PHE A 637 1.76 1.69 -8.61
N LEU A 638 2.48 0.64 -8.22
CA LEU A 638 2.00 -0.18 -7.11
C LEU A 638 2.31 0.54 -5.79
N GLU A 639 1.70 1.71 -5.55
CA GLU A 639 1.60 2.48 -4.28
C GLU A 639 2.84 2.58 -3.34
N LYS A 640 4.00 1.97 -3.62
CA LYS A 640 5.04 1.58 -2.66
C LYS A 640 6.43 1.33 -3.28
N TYR A 641 6.57 1.20 -4.60
CA TYR A 641 7.86 0.97 -5.26
C TYR A 641 7.95 1.80 -6.53
N ILE A 642 9.06 2.53 -6.74
CA ILE A 642 9.39 2.93 -8.11
C ILE A 642 9.82 1.65 -8.84
N THR A 643 8.89 1.06 -9.57
CA THR A 643 9.16 -0.14 -10.36
C THR A 643 9.88 0.27 -11.63
N HIS A 644 11.18 0.52 -11.53
CA HIS A 644 12.00 0.69 -12.73
C HIS A 644 12.07 -0.64 -13.48
N HIS A 645 12.03 -0.55 -14.80
CA HIS A 645 12.52 -1.64 -15.61
C HIS A 645 14.02 -1.82 -15.36
N VAL A 646 14.48 -3.04 -15.47
CA VAL A 646 15.91 -3.35 -15.35
C VAL A 646 16.46 -3.57 -16.76
N HIS A 647 17.63 -2.99 -17.04
CA HIS A 647 18.32 -3.30 -18.30
C HIS A 647 18.75 -4.78 -18.32
N SER A 648 18.17 -5.55 -19.25
CA SER A 648 18.30 -7.01 -19.31
C SER A 648 19.15 -7.54 -20.47
N ASP A 649 19.16 -6.87 -21.65
CA ASP A 649 20.17 -7.12 -22.71
C ASP A 649 20.04 -6.13 -23.89
N ALA A 650 20.97 -6.21 -24.84
CA ALA A 650 20.80 -5.75 -26.23
C ALA A 650 20.76 -6.97 -27.16
N LEU A 651 19.58 -7.29 -27.71
CA LEU A 651 19.46 -8.31 -28.76
C LEU A 651 20.13 -7.84 -30.07
N GLU A 652 20.30 -8.75 -31.04
CA GLU A 652 20.96 -8.55 -32.35
C GLU A 652 20.57 -7.28 -33.12
N SER A 653 19.41 -6.67 -32.81
CA SER A 653 18.91 -5.44 -33.42
C SER A 653 19.67 -4.16 -33.04
N GLY A 654 20.68 -4.23 -32.16
CA GLY A 654 21.46 -3.07 -31.70
C GLY A 654 20.70 -2.11 -30.77
N LEU A 655 19.46 -2.46 -30.40
CA LEU A 655 18.64 -1.72 -29.44
C LEU A 655 18.70 -2.37 -28.06
N ASN A 656 18.73 -1.53 -27.03
CA ASN A 656 18.70 -1.98 -25.65
C ASN A 656 17.25 -2.28 -25.24
N LYS A 657 17.08 -3.28 -24.37
CA LYS A 657 15.77 -3.71 -23.89
C LYS A 657 15.69 -3.67 -22.38
N CYS A 658 14.47 -3.49 -21.88
CA CYS A 658 14.14 -3.67 -20.48
C CYS A 658 12.74 -4.25 -20.37
N SER A 659 12.56 -5.14 -19.40
CA SER A 659 11.29 -5.81 -19.12
C SER A 659 10.77 -5.37 -17.76
N TRP A 660 9.46 -5.30 -17.63
CA TRP A 660 8.83 -5.30 -16.32
C TRP A 660 8.62 -6.74 -15.88
N ALA A 661 9.12 -7.10 -14.70
CA ALA A 661 8.72 -8.33 -14.03
C ALA A 661 7.49 -8.00 -13.18
N ALA A 662 6.43 -8.82 -13.32
CA ALA A 662 5.36 -8.78 -12.36
C ALA A 662 5.89 -9.24 -11.03
N ASP A 663 5.92 -8.33 -10.05
CA ASP A 663 6.18 -8.68 -8.66
C ASP A 663 5.20 -9.81 -8.29
N ARG A 664 5.70 -11.05 -8.24
CA ARG A 664 4.96 -12.20 -7.73
C ARG A 664 5.17 -12.30 -6.22
N LEU A 665 5.28 -11.15 -5.55
CA LEU A 665 5.32 -11.04 -4.09
C LEU A 665 3.94 -11.41 -3.54
N ASN A 666 3.66 -12.72 -3.49
CA ASN A 666 2.48 -13.35 -2.88
C ASN A 666 2.79 -13.86 -1.47
#